data_AF-A0A2E8B583-F1
#
_entry.id   AF-A0A2E8B583-F1
#
_cell.length_a   1.000
_cell.length_b   1.000
_cell.length_c   1.000
_cell.angle_alpha   90.00
_cell.angle_beta   90.00
_cell.angle_gamma   90.00
#
_symmetry.space_group_name_H-M   'P 1'
#
loop_
_entity.id
_entity.type
_entity.pdbx_description
1 polymer ?
#
loop_
_entity_poly.entity_id
_entity_poly.type
_entity_poly.pdbx_seq_one_letter_code
_entity_poly.pdbx_strand_id
1 'polypeptide(L)'
;MFYRRSQHTSRGEILPSTQDMPGISVLCPFQKPAAKYPSRSGLLIGGLVAFWLGVFTIRPVFAVVVFDFTFEDVVANTNDGFDDPVLGADRRAALIDVANNVIGKQLDHQATVRININESKDLSDNTLATAGQIFFVVRRSFQDGLVAAAIQEDEDPSPGNFLGSMTWDFTHDWNLSSESPASGENDFRSVALHELTHLLGFATLIRENGHGLEDVTFDTFSRFDSFLENSTGSPLITSGRFNVVNATISDLTTAVFFNGTHATAANDGDRVELFADAPFGHSSLSHMRDTNDPMTVNLPIGSSQRAWSLLDRGILLDLGYQIPDAVISNLDEVLTDTTLTITGSMFVGGDQFGAQMPGSLTVEDSAAVNVLGIGGIWETGTLHVQGTFSTDGALANKGDVDGAGTIGGDLTNLTGTIAPGAPIGRLGITQNFIQDAGGRLEMEIGGTTPATEFDVLEVGNAAQVGGILEIHVRNAYRDLPSRGLVDRFHLLTSQQLTGTFDQISYAGKQLAVSSPLDDRGSFSSHQGNGYFRTVLYSDEGLEFINLYAQPGDLDGDVDIDLSDFNVLAAHFDPFNLDFPHNWLEGDFDGDQKINLTDFNFMAANFSLGSYNLGGSSLLSTVPEPNSALSCAVLIACLTLLRNAGCREPSGPGRHHCRNS
;
A
#
# COMPACT_ATOMS: atom_id res chain seq x y z
N MET A 1 52.77 20.59 -19.89
CA MET A 1 54.07 21.29 -19.72
C MET A 1 53.78 22.59 -18.97
N PHE A 2 54.32 22.74 -17.74
CA PHE A 2 54.63 23.99 -17.00
C PHE A 2 53.51 25.09 -16.90
N TYR A 3 53.18 25.72 -15.77
CA TYR A 3 53.72 25.78 -14.41
C TYR A 3 52.73 26.63 -13.56
N ARG A 4 52.47 26.19 -12.33
CA ARG A 4 52.49 26.94 -11.04
C ARG A 4 51.88 28.36 -10.89
N ARG A 5 51.11 28.45 -9.78
CA ARG A 5 51.20 29.38 -8.60
C ARG A 5 51.03 30.89 -8.87
N SER A 6 50.56 31.71 -7.95
CA SER A 6 49.90 31.63 -6.64
C SER A 6 49.81 33.08 -6.12
N GLN A 7 49.03 33.29 -5.05
CA GLN A 7 49.27 34.32 -4.02
C GLN A 7 48.93 35.77 -4.43
N HIS A 8 48.51 36.70 -3.56
CA HIS A 8 48.39 36.78 -2.10
C HIS A 8 47.65 38.10 -1.74
N THR A 9 46.89 38.11 -0.63
CA THR A 9 46.76 39.20 0.43
C THR A 9 46.33 40.62 0.02
N SER A 10 45.74 41.50 0.85
CA SER A 10 45.47 41.65 2.30
C SER A 10 44.36 42.73 2.43
N ARG A 11 43.35 42.57 3.29
CA ARG A 11 43.26 43.08 4.68
C ARG A 11 43.28 44.61 4.83
N GLY A 12 42.23 45.15 5.46
CA GLY A 12 42.17 46.52 6.00
C GLY A 12 40.80 46.84 6.62
N GLU A 13 40.71 46.69 7.94
CA GLU A 13 39.60 47.15 8.80
C GLU A 13 39.44 48.69 8.78
N ILE A 14 38.28 49.20 9.22
CA ILE A 14 38.08 50.24 10.26
C ILE A 14 36.63 50.80 10.16
N LEU A 15 35.84 50.64 11.23
CA LEU A 15 34.64 51.44 11.62
C LEU A 15 35.10 52.55 12.61
N PRO A 16 34.27 53.48 13.15
CA PRO A 16 32.85 53.89 12.92
C PRO A 16 32.63 55.44 12.90
N SER A 17 31.40 55.96 12.70
CA SER A 17 30.77 57.01 13.58
C SER A 17 29.36 57.45 13.12
N THR A 18 28.60 57.92 14.11
CA THR A 18 27.17 58.31 14.23
C THR A 18 26.80 59.75 13.81
N GLN A 19 25.48 60.06 13.88
CA GLN A 19 24.75 61.36 13.91
C GLN A 19 24.22 61.90 12.56
N ASP A 20 23.04 62.50 12.38
CA ASP A 20 21.94 62.98 13.25
C ASP A 20 20.66 63.24 12.39
N MET A 21 19.47 63.32 13.02
CA MET A 21 18.16 63.70 12.46
C MET A 21 17.96 65.24 12.32
N PRO A 22 16.93 65.72 11.58
CA PRO A 22 15.60 66.09 12.16
C PRO A 22 14.42 65.70 11.21
N GLY A 23 13.16 65.47 11.57
CA GLY A 23 12.28 66.01 12.60
C GLY A 23 11.15 66.83 11.94
N ILE A 24 9.91 66.29 11.83
CA ILE A 24 8.63 67.04 11.72
C ILE A 24 7.49 66.14 12.22
N SER A 25 6.71 66.67 13.15
CA SER A 25 5.53 66.07 13.80
C SER A 25 4.26 66.77 13.32
N VAL A 26 3.15 66.03 13.12
CA VAL A 26 1.77 66.56 13.28
C VAL A 26 0.85 65.49 13.88
N LEU A 27 0.21 65.89 15.00
CA LEU A 27 -0.87 65.32 15.82
C LEU A 27 -2.17 65.06 15.01
N CYS A 28 -3.17 64.22 15.35
CA CYS A 28 -3.83 63.86 16.61
C CYS A 28 -4.82 62.67 16.37
N PRO A 29 -5.44 62.08 17.42
CA PRO A 29 -5.98 60.71 17.45
C PRO A 29 -7.51 60.60 17.35
N PHE A 30 -8.04 59.38 17.11
CA PHE A 30 -9.46 59.08 17.27
C PHE A 30 -9.76 58.20 18.49
N GLN A 31 -10.69 58.70 19.30
CA GLN A 31 -11.17 58.25 20.59
C GLN A 31 -12.21 57.13 20.46
N LYS A 32 -12.14 56.12 21.32
CA LYS A 32 -13.15 55.07 21.53
C LYS A 32 -14.10 55.52 22.67
N PRO A 33 -15.44 55.43 22.56
CA PRO A 33 -16.31 55.73 23.69
C PRO A 33 -16.64 54.48 24.51
N ALA A 34 -16.56 54.63 25.83
CA ALA A 34 -17.12 53.73 26.83
C ALA A 34 -18.55 54.17 27.20
N ALA A 35 -19.46 53.22 27.41
CA ALA A 35 -20.76 53.49 28.02
C ALA A 35 -21.12 52.42 29.09
N LYS A 36 -21.73 52.93 30.16
CA LYS A 36 -21.99 52.32 31.48
C LYS A 36 -23.26 51.45 31.53
N TYR A 37 -23.24 50.51 32.49
CA TYR A 37 -24.30 49.61 33.00
C TYR A 37 -25.63 50.27 33.42
N PRO A 38 -26.72 49.47 33.62
CA PRO A 38 -27.05 49.03 34.99
C PRO A 38 -27.48 47.56 35.14
N SER A 39 -27.51 47.17 36.42
CA SER A 39 -27.63 45.87 37.08
C SER A 39 -28.99 45.18 37.04
N ARG A 40 -28.98 43.83 37.12
CA ARG A 40 -29.88 43.04 37.99
C ARG A 40 -29.18 41.77 38.48
N SER A 41 -29.33 41.52 39.78
CA SER A 41 -28.73 40.45 40.58
C SER A 41 -29.60 39.19 40.64
N GLY A 42 -28.95 38.03 40.75
CA GLY A 42 -29.50 36.74 41.19
C GLY A 42 -28.46 35.62 40.97
N LEU A 43 -27.59 35.31 41.95
CA LEU A 43 -27.72 34.20 42.94
C LEU A 43 -27.68 32.82 42.23
N LEU A 44 -26.80 31.82 42.48
CA LEU A 44 -25.57 31.56 43.26
C LEU A 44 -25.18 30.08 42.89
N ILE A 45 -23.93 29.69 43.17
CA ILE A 45 -23.42 28.30 43.39
C ILE A 45 -22.75 27.58 42.20
N GLY A 46 -21.43 27.35 42.32
CA GLY A 46 -20.83 26.04 42.02
C GLY A 46 -19.58 26.02 41.12
N GLY A 47 -18.39 25.78 41.71
CA GLY A 47 -17.29 25.07 41.06
C GLY A 47 -16.20 25.90 40.36
N LEU A 48 -15.16 26.28 41.11
CA LEU A 48 -13.88 26.74 40.57
C LEU A 48 -13.09 25.54 40.01
N VAL A 49 -13.03 25.41 38.68
CA VAL A 49 -11.92 24.74 37.98
C VAL A 49 -11.14 25.84 37.27
N ALA A 50 -9.92 26.10 37.73
CA ALA A 50 -9.03 27.07 37.12
C ALA A 50 -8.54 26.53 35.77
N PHE A 51 -9.17 26.96 34.68
CA PHE A 51 -8.63 26.78 33.33
C PHE A 51 -7.55 27.85 33.12
N TRP A 52 -6.30 27.40 32.95
CA TRP A 52 -5.21 28.24 32.47
C TRP A 52 -5.57 28.71 31.05
N LEU A 53 -5.93 30.00 30.91
CA LEU A 53 -6.00 30.66 29.61
C LEU A 53 -4.56 30.92 29.14
N GLY A 54 -3.91 29.88 28.61
CA GLY A 54 -2.86 30.09 27.63
C GLY A 54 -3.52 30.74 26.42
N VAL A 55 -3.18 32.00 26.16
CA VAL A 55 -3.47 32.62 24.87
C VAL A 55 -2.59 31.89 23.86
N PHE A 56 -3.06 30.74 23.38
CA PHE A 56 -2.62 30.22 22.10
C PHE A 56 -3.10 31.25 21.08
N THR A 57 -2.17 31.91 20.41
CA THR A 57 -2.44 32.38 19.06
C THR A 57 -2.67 31.12 18.24
N ILE A 58 -3.92 30.65 18.21
CA ILE A 58 -4.37 29.74 17.16
C ILE A 58 -4.16 30.56 15.88
N ARG A 59 -3.15 30.19 15.08
CA ARG A 59 -3.22 30.50 13.65
C ARG A 59 -4.24 29.50 13.11
N PRO A 60 -5.49 29.89 12.77
CA PRO A 60 -6.17 29.10 11.76
C PRO A 60 -5.49 29.41 10.42
N VAL A 61 -5.81 28.60 9.43
CA VAL A 61 -5.43 28.69 8.01
C VAL A 61 -4.18 27.87 7.70
N PHE A 62 -4.44 26.61 7.32
CA PHE A 62 -3.55 25.85 6.44
C PHE A 62 -3.19 26.72 5.22
N ALA A 63 -1.93 26.72 4.79
CA ALA A 63 -1.59 27.21 3.45
C ALA A 63 -2.47 26.44 2.46
N VAL A 64 -3.31 27.15 1.72
CA VAL A 64 -4.22 26.55 0.74
C VAL A 64 -4.44 27.54 -0.38
N VAL A 65 -4.32 27.05 -1.62
CA VAL A 65 -4.74 27.79 -2.80
C VAL A 65 -6.26 27.67 -2.92
N VAL A 66 -6.94 28.81 -3.00
CA VAL A 66 -8.40 28.89 -3.15
C VAL A 66 -8.74 29.48 -4.50
N PHE A 67 -9.48 28.74 -5.31
CA PHE A 67 -10.12 29.24 -6.53
C PHE A 67 -11.47 29.86 -6.18
N ASP A 68 -11.57 31.17 -6.39
CA ASP A 68 -12.77 31.97 -6.18
C ASP A 68 -13.45 32.24 -7.53
N PHE A 69 -14.58 31.57 -7.77
CA PHE A 69 -15.29 31.61 -9.05
C PHE A 69 -16.43 32.63 -9.05
N THR A 70 -16.47 33.46 -10.09
CA THR A 70 -17.67 34.22 -10.46
C THR A 70 -18.34 33.58 -11.67
N PHE A 71 -19.61 33.19 -11.56
CA PHE A 71 -20.37 32.54 -12.63
C PHE A 71 -21.23 33.55 -13.37
N GLU A 72 -20.88 33.88 -14.61
CA GLU A 72 -21.62 34.87 -15.41
C GLU A 72 -23.06 34.42 -15.69
N ASP A 73 -23.32 33.13 -15.94
CA ASP A 73 -24.68 32.59 -16.10
C ASP A 73 -25.60 33.00 -14.92
N VAL A 74 -25.09 32.89 -13.70
CA VAL A 74 -25.82 33.20 -12.46
C VAL A 74 -25.98 34.71 -12.29
N VAL A 75 -24.93 35.48 -12.60
CA VAL A 75 -24.98 36.94 -12.54
C VAL A 75 -25.99 37.50 -13.55
N ALA A 76 -26.05 36.92 -14.76
CA ALA A 76 -26.94 37.31 -15.83
C ALA A 76 -28.35 36.69 -15.72
N ASN A 77 -28.56 35.71 -14.83
CA ASN A 77 -29.80 34.95 -14.67
C ASN A 77 -30.26 34.27 -15.97
N THR A 78 -29.34 33.55 -16.62
CA THR A 78 -29.60 32.92 -17.92
C THR A 78 -30.57 31.73 -17.83
N ASN A 79 -30.75 31.13 -16.64
CA ASN A 79 -31.41 29.84 -16.42
C ASN A 79 -30.81 28.69 -17.25
N ASP A 80 -29.52 28.78 -17.56
CA ASP A 80 -28.80 27.79 -18.38
C ASP A 80 -27.39 27.55 -17.81
N GLY A 81 -26.74 26.46 -18.22
CA GLY A 81 -25.37 26.15 -17.85
C GLY A 81 -25.16 26.06 -16.34
N PHE A 82 -24.32 26.94 -15.78
CA PHE A 82 -24.13 27.00 -14.33
C PHE A 82 -25.31 27.64 -13.58
N ASP A 83 -26.25 28.31 -14.26
CA ASP A 83 -27.50 28.85 -13.72
C ASP A 83 -28.72 27.96 -14.02
N ASP A 84 -28.51 26.76 -14.58
CA ASP A 84 -29.61 25.82 -14.82
C ASP A 84 -30.40 25.56 -13.51
N PRO A 85 -31.75 25.64 -13.54
CA PRO A 85 -32.57 25.57 -12.33
C PRO A 85 -32.59 24.19 -11.66
N VAL A 86 -32.13 23.14 -12.34
CA VAL A 86 -32.07 21.76 -11.85
C VAL A 86 -30.62 21.37 -11.55
N LEU A 87 -29.72 21.54 -12.52
CA LEU A 87 -28.35 21.03 -12.49
C LEU A 87 -27.30 22.09 -12.11
N GLY A 88 -27.63 23.39 -12.18
CA GLY A 88 -26.67 24.48 -12.01
C GLY A 88 -25.99 24.46 -10.64
N ALA A 89 -26.73 24.13 -9.56
CA ALA A 89 -26.16 24.01 -8.22
C ALA A 89 -25.12 22.89 -8.12
N ASP A 90 -25.41 21.72 -8.68
CA ASP A 90 -24.53 20.55 -8.65
C ASP A 90 -23.29 20.77 -9.53
N ARG A 91 -23.45 21.39 -10.70
CA ARG A 91 -22.34 21.80 -11.59
C ARG A 91 -21.36 22.72 -10.87
N ARG A 92 -21.86 23.76 -10.21
CA ARG A 92 -21.01 24.70 -9.43
C ARG A 92 -20.31 23.99 -8.28
N ALA A 93 -21.02 23.14 -7.55
CA ALA A 93 -20.44 22.37 -6.45
C ALA A 93 -19.31 21.44 -6.92
N ALA A 94 -19.51 20.72 -8.03
CA ALA A 94 -18.50 19.85 -8.60
C ALA A 94 -17.24 20.61 -9.04
N LEU A 95 -17.39 21.78 -9.68
CA LEU A 95 -16.25 22.60 -10.10
C LEU A 95 -15.45 23.14 -8.91
N ILE A 96 -16.17 23.69 -7.91
CA ILE A 96 -15.55 24.22 -6.68
C ILE A 96 -14.80 23.12 -5.93
N ASP A 97 -15.36 21.90 -5.90
CA ASP A 97 -14.75 20.75 -5.24
C ASP A 97 -13.44 20.33 -5.94
N VAL A 98 -13.44 20.18 -7.27
CA VAL A 98 -12.21 19.86 -8.00
C VAL A 98 -11.16 20.97 -7.82
N ALA A 99 -11.54 22.23 -7.97
CA ALA A 99 -10.59 23.34 -7.86
C ALA A 99 -9.96 23.45 -6.47
N ASN A 100 -10.75 23.36 -5.41
CA ASN A 100 -10.26 23.64 -4.06
C ASN A 100 -9.81 22.39 -3.30
N ASN A 101 -10.48 21.25 -3.51
CA ASN A 101 -10.17 20.02 -2.77
C ASN A 101 -9.26 19.07 -3.52
N VAL A 102 -9.31 19.04 -4.85
CA VAL A 102 -8.39 18.22 -5.67
C VAL A 102 -7.13 19.01 -5.99
N ILE A 103 -7.23 20.23 -6.50
CA ILE A 103 -6.05 21.01 -6.93
C ILE A 103 -5.49 21.87 -5.79
N GLY A 104 -6.31 22.75 -5.22
CA GLY A 104 -5.86 23.80 -4.31
C GLY A 104 -5.17 23.31 -3.03
N LYS A 105 -5.52 22.11 -2.56
CA LYS A 105 -4.88 21.44 -1.41
C LYS A 105 -3.55 20.74 -1.73
N GLN A 106 -3.28 20.44 -3.00
CA GLN A 106 -2.04 19.77 -3.40
C GLN A 106 -0.87 20.76 -3.56
N LEU A 107 -1.16 22.05 -3.63
CA LEU A 107 -0.16 23.11 -3.79
C LEU A 107 0.24 23.63 -2.41
N ASP A 108 1.52 23.53 -2.06
CA ASP A 108 2.09 24.12 -0.84
C ASP A 108 2.33 25.63 -1.04
N HIS A 109 1.21 26.34 -1.21
CA HIS A 109 1.14 27.77 -1.49
C HIS A 109 -0.07 28.37 -0.77
N GLN A 110 -0.08 29.69 -0.58
CA GLN A 110 -1.17 30.43 0.02
C GLN A 110 -1.65 31.55 -0.92
N ALA A 111 -2.66 31.26 -1.71
CA ALA A 111 -3.24 32.24 -2.63
C ALA A 111 -4.77 32.13 -2.72
N THR A 112 -5.42 33.23 -3.10
CA THR A 112 -6.80 33.20 -3.58
C THR A 112 -6.81 33.70 -5.02
N VAL A 113 -7.13 32.82 -5.96
CA VAL A 113 -7.14 33.12 -7.39
C VAL A 113 -8.57 33.33 -7.88
N ARG A 114 -8.86 34.53 -8.36
CA ARG A 114 -10.19 34.92 -8.82
C ARG A 114 -10.36 34.58 -10.29
N ILE A 115 -11.29 33.69 -10.60
CA ILE A 115 -11.51 33.15 -11.95
C ILE A 115 -12.91 33.52 -12.43
N ASN A 116 -13.00 34.02 -13.66
CA ASN A 116 -14.27 34.28 -14.31
C ASN A 116 -14.77 33.01 -15.02
N ILE A 117 -15.95 32.51 -14.66
CA ILE A 117 -16.63 31.49 -15.44
C ILE A 117 -17.57 32.22 -16.39
N ASN A 118 -17.17 32.31 -17.65
CA ASN A 118 -17.92 33.00 -18.70
C ASN A 118 -19.30 32.36 -18.88
N GLU A 119 -20.25 33.11 -19.47
CA GLU A 119 -21.55 32.56 -19.86
C GLU A 119 -21.36 31.27 -20.69
N SER A 120 -22.10 30.22 -20.34
CA SER A 120 -22.02 28.91 -21.00
C SER A 120 -22.43 29.01 -22.48
N LYS A 121 -21.74 28.27 -23.36
CA LYS A 121 -21.92 28.37 -24.82
C LYS A 121 -21.69 27.04 -25.51
N ASP A 122 -22.40 26.84 -26.61
CA ASP A 122 -22.10 25.81 -27.61
C ASP A 122 -20.73 26.14 -28.24
N LEU A 123 -19.70 25.36 -27.90
CA LEU A 123 -18.35 25.54 -28.42
C LEU A 123 -18.18 24.78 -29.75
N SER A 124 -17.29 25.27 -30.61
CA SER A 124 -17.01 24.60 -31.88
C SER A 124 -16.17 23.34 -31.69
N ASP A 125 -16.19 22.48 -32.72
CA ASP A 125 -15.28 21.32 -32.85
C ASP A 125 -15.35 20.30 -31.69
N ASN A 126 -16.53 20.15 -31.06
CA ASN A 126 -16.80 19.27 -29.91
C ASN A 126 -15.96 19.59 -28.65
N THR A 127 -15.50 20.83 -28.50
CA THR A 127 -14.76 21.27 -27.32
C THR A 127 -15.68 21.27 -26.10
N LEU A 128 -15.33 20.52 -25.04
CA LEU A 128 -16.18 20.38 -23.85
C LEU A 128 -16.10 21.61 -22.93
N ALA A 129 -14.91 22.18 -22.80
CA ALA A 129 -14.63 23.37 -22.03
C ALA A 129 -13.33 24.01 -22.53
N THR A 130 -13.06 25.24 -22.09
CA THR A 130 -11.78 25.91 -22.30
C THR A 130 -11.42 26.71 -21.07
N ALA A 131 -10.14 26.76 -20.73
CA ALA A 131 -9.63 27.60 -19.67
C ALA A 131 -8.28 28.21 -20.00
N GLY A 132 -8.04 29.39 -19.45
CA GLY A 132 -6.79 30.10 -19.67
C GLY A 132 -6.62 31.26 -18.71
N GLN A 133 -5.37 31.59 -18.46
CA GLN A 133 -5.00 32.71 -17.61
C GLN A 133 -4.61 33.94 -18.42
N ILE A 134 -4.64 35.09 -17.76
CA ILE A 134 -4.12 36.34 -18.31
C ILE A 134 -2.60 36.32 -18.17
N PHE A 135 -1.87 36.94 -19.09
CA PHE A 135 -0.41 37.02 -19.04
C PHE A 135 0.05 38.48 -18.98
N PHE A 136 1.16 38.73 -18.28
CA PHE A 136 1.91 39.96 -18.48
C PHE A 136 2.54 39.96 -19.87
N VAL A 137 2.61 41.13 -20.50
CA VAL A 137 3.23 41.29 -21.82
C VAL A 137 4.59 41.94 -21.63
N VAL A 138 5.64 41.12 -21.68
CA VAL A 138 7.03 41.57 -21.58
C VAL A 138 7.81 40.98 -22.75
N ARG A 139 8.18 41.84 -23.70
CA ARG A 139 8.95 41.41 -24.87
C ARG A 139 10.28 40.79 -24.48
N ARG A 140 10.69 39.80 -25.26
CA ARG A 140 11.94 39.04 -25.07
C ARG A 140 11.95 38.22 -23.78
N SER A 141 10.81 37.66 -23.39
CA SER A 141 10.71 36.95 -22.13
C SER A 141 9.84 35.70 -22.20
N PHE A 142 10.00 34.87 -21.18
CA PHE A 142 9.01 33.89 -20.76
C PHE A 142 8.25 34.49 -19.57
N GLN A 143 6.94 34.34 -19.54
CA GLN A 143 6.08 34.88 -18.50
C GLN A 143 5.24 33.77 -17.88
N ASP A 144 5.17 33.79 -16.56
CA ASP A 144 4.11 33.12 -15.83
C ASP A 144 2.81 33.90 -16.07
N GLY A 145 1.68 33.20 -16.18
CA GLY A 145 0.39 33.88 -16.22
C GLY A 145 -0.04 34.30 -14.81
N LEU A 146 -1.07 35.13 -14.72
CA LEU A 146 -1.45 35.78 -13.47
C LEU A 146 -1.96 34.81 -12.40
N VAL A 147 -2.52 33.66 -12.77
CA VAL A 147 -2.93 32.62 -11.81
C VAL A 147 -1.68 31.96 -11.24
N ALA A 148 -0.75 31.55 -12.11
CA ALA A 148 0.51 30.94 -11.69
C ALA A 148 1.35 31.90 -10.83
N ALA A 149 1.48 33.16 -11.25
CA ALA A 149 2.17 34.19 -10.49
C ALA A 149 1.50 34.41 -9.12
N ALA A 150 0.17 34.49 -9.06
CA ALA A 150 -0.53 34.67 -7.79
C ALA A 150 -0.30 33.54 -6.79
N ILE A 151 -0.23 32.30 -7.30
CA ILE A 151 0.03 31.12 -6.47
C ILE A 151 1.49 31.10 -6.04
N GLN A 152 2.42 31.19 -6.98
CA GLN A 152 3.85 31.00 -6.70
C GLN A 152 4.48 32.17 -5.91
N GLU A 153 3.88 33.36 -5.96
CA GLU A 153 4.35 34.54 -5.21
C GLU A 153 3.57 34.77 -3.91
N ASP A 154 2.54 33.96 -3.60
CA ASP A 154 1.62 34.15 -2.47
C ASP A 154 0.98 35.55 -2.40
N GLU A 155 0.86 36.24 -3.54
CA GLU A 155 0.37 37.62 -3.65
C GLU A 155 -0.52 37.79 -4.89
N ASP A 156 -1.70 38.41 -4.76
CA ASP A 156 -2.56 38.71 -5.92
C ASP A 156 -1.93 39.82 -6.79
N PRO A 157 -1.46 39.51 -8.02
CA PRO A 157 -0.75 40.46 -8.86
C PRO A 157 -1.71 41.48 -9.53
N SER A 158 -3.03 41.28 -9.43
CA SER A 158 -4.04 42.17 -10.03
C SER A 158 -5.28 42.29 -9.13
N PRO A 159 -5.17 42.93 -7.95
CA PRO A 159 -6.25 43.01 -6.99
C PRO A 159 -7.53 43.61 -7.58
N GLY A 160 -8.66 42.92 -7.39
CA GLY A 160 -9.97 43.32 -7.92
C GLY A 160 -10.27 42.87 -9.36
N ASN A 161 -9.30 42.35 -10.12
CA ASN A 161 -9.51 41.81 -11.47
C ASN A 161 -9.43 40.28 -11.51
N PHE A 162 -10.17 39.62 -12.39
CA PHE A 162 -10.00 38.18 -12.61
C PHE A 162 -8.59 37.90 -13.16
N LEU A 163 -8.02 36.76 -12.78
CA LEU A 163 -6.66 36.33 -13.15
C LEU A 163 -6.68 35.35 -14.34
N GLY A 164 -7.83 34.71 -14.56
CA GLY A 164 -8.10 33.82 -15.67
C GLY A 164 -9.59 33.63 -15.89
N SER A 165 -9.94 32.87 -16.90
CA SER A 165 -11.32 32.58 -17.23
C SER A 165 -11.51 31.15 -17.73
N MET A 166 -12.74 30.66 -17.62
CA MET A 166 -13.17 29.38 -18.20
C MET A 166 -14.49 29.54 -18.94
N THR A 167 -14.72 28.71 -19.96
CA THR A 167 -16.00 28.61 -20.69
C THR A 167 -16.37 27.14 -20.80
N TRP A 168 -17.65 26.81 -20.60
CA TRP A 168 -18.15 25.44 -20.59
C TRP A 168 -19.25 25.22 -21.63
N ASP A 169 -19.24 24.04 -22.27
CA ASP A 169 -20.30 23.58 -23.16
C ASP A 169 -21.16 22.52 -22.47
N PHE A 170 -22.40 22.90 -22.10
CA PHE A 170 -23.35 22.02 -21.45
C PHE A 170 -24.32 21.31 -22.42
N THR A 171 -24.08 21.38 -23.73
CA THR A 171 -24.86 20.62 -24.74
C THR A 171 -24.51 19.13 -24.78
N HIS A 172 -23.44 18.73 -24.08
CA HIS A 172 -22.99 17.36 -23.93
C HIS A 172 -23.65 16.63 -22.74
N ASP A 173 -23.64 15.30 -22.77
CA ASP A 173 -24.05 14.48 -21.63
C ASP A 173 -22.93 14.44 -20.58
N TRP A 174 -23.26 14.78 -19.34
CA TRP A 174 -22.31 14.99 -18.23
C TRP A 174 -22.63 14.12 -17.02
N ASN A 175 -21.63 13.41 -16.53
CA ASN A 175 -21.63 12.85 -15.18
C ASN A 175 -21.10 13.89 -14.18
N LEU A 176 -21.95 14.31 -13.23
CA LEU A 176 -21.60 15.24 -12.15
C LEU A 176 -21.29 14.52 -10.82
N SER A 177 -21.65 13.24 -10.73
CA SER A 177 -21.56 12.46 -9.49
C SER A 177 -20.13 12.05 -9.16
N SER A 178 -19.93 11.48 -7.97
CA SER A 178 -18.67 10.83 -7.60
C SER A 178 -18.54 9.42 -8.19
N GLU A 179 -19.60 8.85 -8.77
CA GLU A 179 -19.54 7.53 -9.41
C GLU A 179 -18.88 7.60 -10.79
N SER A 180 -18.49 6.45 -11.35
CA SER A 180 -17.95 6.37 -12.71
C SER A 180 -18.99 6.78 -13.76
N PRO A 181 -18.59 7.49 -14.83
CA PRO A 181 -19.50 7.88 -15.91
C PRO A 181 -19.99 6.66 -16.70
N ALA A 182 -21.21 6.74 -17.24
CA ALA A 182 -21.69 5.75 -18.21
C ALA A 182 -20.95 5.87 -19.55
N SER A 183 -20.99 4.83 -20.39
CA SER A 183 -20.24 4.76 -21.66
C SER A 183 -20.52 5.88 -22.68
N GLY A 184 -21.58 6.66 -22.48
CA GLY A 184 -21.95 7.80 -23.33
C GLY A 184 -21.86 9.16 -22.63
N GLU A 185 -21.33 9.22 -21.41
CA GLU A 185 -21.22 10.44 -20.62
C GLU A 185 -19.77 10.93 -20.55
N ASN A 186 -19.60 12.25 -20.56
CA ASN A 186 -18.33 12.90 -20.22
C ASN A 186 -18.24 13.06 -18.71
N ASP A 187 -17.06 12.83 -18.13
CA ASP A 187 -16.84 13.06 -16.71
C ASP A 187 -16.54 14.53 -16.43
N PHE A 188 -17.47 15.24 -15.79
CA PHE A 188 -17.32 16.67 -15.51
C PHE A 188 -16.09 16.95 -14.62
N ARG A 189 -15.81 16.06 -13.68
CA ARG A 189 -14.70 16.24 -12.73
C ARG A 189 -13.34 16.07 -13.40
N SER A 190 -13.22 15.14 -14.35
CA SER A 190 -12.04 15.02 -15.20
C SER A 190 -11.81 16.23 -16.09
N VAL A 191 -12.85 16.71 -16.77
CA VAL A 191 -12.73 17.92 -17.59
C VAL A 191 -12.39 19.13 -16.71
N ALA A 192 -12.96 19.24 -15.52
CA ALA A 192 -12.63 20.32 -14.60
C ALA A 192 -11.15 20.27 -14.18
N LEU A 193 -10.61 19.08 -13.84
CA LEU A 193 -9.19 18.91 -13.50
C LEU A 193 -8.29 19.34 -14.66
N HIS A 194 -8.62 18.89 -15.87
CA HIS A 194 -7.91 19.21 -17.11
C HIS A 194 -7.84 20.73 -17.35
N GLU A 195 -9.00 21.39 -17.39
CA GLU A 195 -9.08 22.82 -17.67
C GLU A 195 -8.46 23.68 -16.56
N LEU A 196 -8.65 23.30 -15.30
CA LEU A 196 -8.01 24.00 -14.18
C LEU A 196 -6.49 23.84 -14.20
N THR A 197 -5.96 22.77 -14.78
CA THR A 197 -4.51 22.58 -14.93
C THR A 197 -3.93 23.52 -16.00
N HIS A 198 -4.67 23.82 -17.08
CA HIS A 198 -4.31 24.90 -18.00
C HIS A 198 -4.22 26.26 -17.30
N LEU A 199 -5.12 26.55 -16.34
CA LEU A 199 -5.05 27.78 -15.53
C LEU A 199 -3.77 27.85 -14.69
N LEU A 200 -3.15 26.73 -14.35
CA LEU A 200 -1.86 26.69 -13.66
C LEU A 200 -0.66 26.97 -14.58
N GLY A 201 -0.85 27.17 -15.89
CA GLY A 201 0.24 27.49 -16.82
C GLY A 201 0.80 26.30 -17.56
N PHE A 202 0.11 25.15 -17.49
CA PHE A 202 0.27 24.07 -18.46
C PHE A 202 -0.33 24.51 -19.80
N ALA A 203 0.28 25.48 -20.49
CA ALA A 203 -0.20 25.98 -21.76
C ALA A 203 0.91 26.69 -22.54
N THR A 204 0.95 26.45 -23.85
CA THR A 204 1.83 27.19 -24.77
C THR A 204 1.23 28.56 -25.13
N LEU A 205 2.09 29.56 -25.38
CA LEU A 205 1.73 30.80 -26.09
C LEU A 205 2.26 30.82 -27.53
N ILE A 206 2.91 29.73 -27.99
CA ILE A 206 3.39 29.60 -29.36
C ILE A 206 2.20 29.42 -30.30
N ARG A 207 2.12 30.27 -31.32
CA ARG A 207 1.12 30.21 -32.40
C ARG A 207 1.64 29.39 -33.59
N GLU A 208 0.76 29.10 -34.57
CA GLU A 208 1.16 28.31 -35.76
C GLU A 208 2.30 28.92 -36.58
N ASN A 209 2.52 30.23 -36.43
CA ASN A 209 3.58 30.98 -37.08
C ASN A 209 4.86 31.10 -36.22
N GLY A 210 4.93 30.40 -35.09
CA GLY A 210 6.05 30.40 -34.15
C GLY A 210 6.15 31.66 -33.29
N HIS A 211 5.26 32.64 -33.46
CA HIS A 211 5.24 33.82 -32.61
C HIS A 211 4.55 33.55 -31.28
N GLY A 212 4.83 34.41 -30.31
CA GLY A 212 4.20 34.38 -28.99
C GLY A 212 2.94 35.24 -28.96
N LEU A 213 2.64 35.80 -27.79
CA LEU A 213 1.40 36.53 -27.52
C LEU A 213 1.18 37.81 -28.35
N GLU A 214 2.24 38.55 -28.68
CA GLU A 214 2.16 39.84 -29.41
C GLU A 214 2.27 39.70 -30.93
N ASP A 215 2.56 38.51 -31.46
CA ASP A 215 2.79 38.28 -32.90
C ASP A 215 3.95 39.13 -33.46
N VAL A 216 5.07 39.20 -32.72
CA VAL A 216 6.25 40.00 -33.07
C VAL A 216 7.53 39.18 -32.96
N THR A 217 8.62 39.63 -33.61
CA THR A 217 9.88 38.86 -33.66
C THR A 217 10.53 38.62 -32.28
N PHE A 218 10.28 39.52 -31.33
CA PHE A 218 10.81 39.47 -29.97
C PHE A 218 9.63 39.48 -29.02
N ASP A 219 9.11 38.30 -28.75
CA ASP A 219 7.78 38.11 -28.23
C ASP A 219 7.78 37.80 -26.73
N THR A 220 6.58 37.59 -26.21
CA THR A 220 6.28 37.05 -24.90
C THR A 220 5.78 35.61 -25.08
N PHE A 221 6.46 34.67 -24.44
CA PHE A 221 6.09 33.26 -24.41
C PHE A 221 5.72 32.83 -22.99
N SER A 222 5.05 31.69 -22.82
CA SER A 222 4.73 31.17 -21.49
C SER A 222 5.98 30.61 -20.81
N ARG A 223 5.97 30.48 -19.47
CA ARG A 223 7.01 29.73 -18.77
C ARG A 223 7.12 28.28 -19.26
N PHE A 224 6.00 27.65 -19.60
CA PHE A 224 5.94 26.32 -20.19
C PHE A 224 6.75 26.22 -21.49
N ASP A 225 6.65 27.24 -22.35
CA ASP A 225 7.39 27.31 -23.62
C ASP A 225 8.91 27.29 -23.45
N SER A 226 9.43 27.66 -22.28
CA SER A 226 10.87 27.66 -21.99
C SER A 226 11.47 26.25 -21.92
N PHE A 227 10.64 25.23 -21.73
CA PHE A 227 11.04 23.83 -21.66
C PHE A 227 10.89 23.09 -22.99
N LEU A 228 10.32 23.73 -24.02
CA LEU A 228 9.98 23.05 -25.26
C LEU A 228 11.19 22.88 -26.17
N GLU A 229 11.40 21.64 -26.60
CA GLU A 229 12.44 21.24 -27.53
C GLU A 229 11.88 20.50 -28.72
N ASN A 230 12.58 20.60 -29.86
CA ASN A 230 12.31 19.71 -30.97
C ASN A 230 12.91 18.31 -30.74
N SER A 231 12.63 17.40 -31.67
CA SER A 231 13.12 16.02 -31.66
C SER A 231 14.64 15.87 -31.50
N THR A 232 15.43 16.86 -31.93
CA THR A 232 16.90 16.85 -31.83
C THR A 232 17.45 17.33 -30.47
N GLY A 233 16.58 17.77 -29.56
CA GLY A 233 17.01 18.38 -28.29
C GLY A 233 17.40 19.84 -28.41
N SER A 234 16.96 20.52 -29.47
CA SER A 234 17.16 21.97 -29.60
C SER A 234 15.94 22.70 -29.03
N PRO A 235 16.14 23.70 -28.13
CA PRO A 235 15.06 24.56 -27.66
C PRO A 235 14.33 25.25 -28.82
N LEU A 236 13.00 25.32 -28.74
CA LEU A 236 12.18 26.01 -29.74
C LEU A 236 12.39 27.53 -29.69
N ILE A 237 12.58 28.08 -28.48
CA ILE A 237 12.74 29.51 -28.24
C ILE A 237 14.10 29.79 -27.61
N THR A 238 14.77 30.85 -28.07
CA THR A 238 16.03 31.32 -27.49
C THR A 238 16.08 32.83 -27.51
N SER A 239 16.42 33.47 -26.38
CA SER A 239 16.45 34.94 -26.24
C SER A 239 15.11 35.62 -26.58
N GLY A 240 14.00 34.98 -26.20
CA GLY A 240 12.63 35.49 -26.41
C GLY A 240 12.24 35.61 -27.89
N ARG A 241 12.77 34.70 -28.70
CA ARG A 241 12.48 34.57 -30.12
C ARG A 241 12.44 33.10 -30.48
N PHE A 242 11.40 32.69 -31.19
CA PHE A 242 11.39 31.42 -31.89
C PHE A 242 12.46 31.45 -32.98
N ASN A 243 13.33 30.43 -33.01
CA ASN A 243 14.39 30.27 -34.00
C ASN A 243 15.54 31.31 -33.98
N VAL A 244 16.61 31.02 -33.23
CA VAL A 244 17.91 31.71 -33.43
C VAL A 244 19.03 30.74 -33.85
N VAL A 245 18.88 29.42 -33.73
CA VAL A 245 19.93 28.48 -34.19
C VAL A 245 19.45 27.25 -34.96
N ASN A 246 18.29 26.60 -34.70
CA ASN A 246 17.89 25.36 -35.41
C ASN A 246 16.38 25.02 -35.48
N ALA A 247 15.48 25.81 -34.89
CA ALA A 247 14.04 25.49 -34.86
C ALA A 247 13.28 26.06 -36.07
N THR A 248 12.36 25.31 -36.69
CA THR A 248 11.55 25.78 -37.83
C THR A 248 10.05 25.64 -37.57
N ILE A 249 9.20 26.31 -38.35
CA ILE A 249 7.73 26.16 -38.22
C ILE A 249 7.29 24.71 -38.43
N SER A 250 7.99 23.94 -39.28
CA SER A 250 7.72 22.52 -39.43
C SER A 250 8.02 21.69 -38.18
N ASP A 251 8.84 22.19 -37.26
CA ASP A 251 9.13 21.48 -36.02
C ASP A 251 7.89 21.42 -35.11
N LEU A 252 6.99 22.42 -35.21
CA LEU A 252 5.73 22.49 -34.46
C LEU A 252 4.75 21.36 -34.82
N THR A 253 5.01 20.62 -35.89
CA THR A 253 4.11 19.57 -36.39
C THR A 253 4.76 18.18 -36.53
N THR A 254 5.92 17.93 -35.90
CA THR A 254 6.67 16.67 -36.11
C THR A 254 6.85 15.84 -34.83
N ALA A 255 7.57 16.36 -33.84
CA ALA A 255 7.62 15.83 -32.48
C ALA A 255 8.26 16.91 -31.59
N VAL A 256 7.50 17.37 -30.60
CA VAL A 256 7.92 18.39 -29.64
C VAL A 256 7.85 17.78 -28.26
N PHE A 257 8.87 18.08 -27.46
CA PHE A 257 9.05 17.51 -26.14
C PHE A 257 9.12 18.61 -25.08
N PHE A 258 8.47 18.37 -23.94
CA PHE A 258 8.71 19.12 -22.73
C PHE A 258 9.94 18.53 -22.01
N ASN A 259 11.01 19.32 -21.90
CA ASN A 259 12.27 18.90 -21.30
C ASN A 259 12.49 19.55 -19.93
N GLY A 260 11.56 19.31 -19.01
CA GLY A 260 11.71 19.65 -17.60
C GLY A 260 12.40 18.53 -16.82
N THR A 261 13.09 18.85 -15.74
CA THR A 261 13.87 17.86 -14.98
C THR A 261 12.96 16.88 -14.24
N HIS A 262 11.89 17.39 -13.62
CA HIS A 262 10.93 16.58 -12.88
C HIS A 262 10.01 15.77 -13.80
N ALA A 263 9.52 16.38 -14.88
CA ALA A 263 8.71 15.72 -15.90
C ALA A 263 9.48 14.60 -16.62
N THR A 264 10.76 14.85 -16.96
CA THR A 264 11.64 13.82 -17.56
C THR A 264 11.92 12.67 -16.59
N ALA A 265 12.15 12.97 -15.30
CA ALA A 265 12.28 11.94 -14.29
C ALA A 265 10.99 11.11 -14.14
N ALA A 266 9.83 11.75 -14.27
CA ALA A 266 8.52 11.10 -14.26
C ALA A 266 8.19 10.26 -15.49
N ASN A 267 9.00 10.38 -16.53
CA ASN A 267 8.86 9.66 -17.78
C ASN A 267 10.07 8.75 -18.03
N ASP A 268 10.52 8.03 -16.99
CA ASP A 268 11.62 7.06 -17.05
C ASP A 268 12.95 7.62 -17.58
N GLY A 269 13.20 8.93 -17.38
CA GLY A 269 14.38 9.62 -17.86
C GLY A 269 14.30 10.09 -19.32
N ASP A 270 13.19 9.83 -20.00
CA ASP A 270 12.89 10.32 -21.35
C ASP A 270 12.11 11.63 -21.30
N ARG A 271 12.35 12.52 -22.27
CA ARG A 271 11.61 13.78 -22.36
C ARG A 271 10.14 13.52 -22.69
N VAL A 272 9.23 14.33 -22.14
CA VAL A 272 7.78 14.13 -22.29
C VAL A 272 7.33 14.58 -23.67
N GLU A 273 6.75 13.68 -24.46
CA GLU A 273 6.21 14.04 -25.78
C GLU A 273 4.85 14.74 -25.67
N LEU A 274 4.72 15.89 -26.33
CA LEU A 274 3.50 16.66 -26.38
C LEU A 274 2.71 16.41 -27.66
N PHE A 275 1.40 16.63 -27.59
CA PHE A 275 0.54 16.62 -28.76
C PHE A 275 0.90 17.78 -29.70
N ALA A 276 1.39 17.46 -30.89
CA ALA A 276 1.89 18.42 -31.87
C ALA A 276 1.49 18.04 -33.30
N ASP A 277 0.31 17.46 -33.50
CA ASP A 277 -0.07 16.93 -34.81
C ASP A 277 -0.48 18.05 -35.78
N ALA A 278 -0.34 17.78 -37.09
CA ALA A 278 -0.75 18.72 -38.13
C ALA A 278 -2.27 18.63 -38.42
N PRO A 279 -2.97 19.76 -38.65
CA PRO A 279 -2.47 21.13 -38.61
C PRO A 279 -2.25 21.61 -37.18
N PHE A 280 -1.23 22.45 -36.97
CA PHE A 280 -1.04 23.14 -35.69
C PHE A 280 -2.28 23.98 -35.37
N GLY A 281 -2.76 23.89 -34.14
CA GLY A 281 -3.95 24.59 -33.67
C GLY A 281 -3.89 24.89 -32.18
N HIS A 282 -5.03 25.31 -31.63
CA HIS A 282 -5.12 25.76 -30.23
C HIS A 282 -4.73 24.70 -29.20
N SER A 283 -4.98 23.41 -29.49
CA SER A 283 -4.61 22.31 -28.61
C SER A 283 -3.15 21.86 -28.79
N SER A 284 -2.45 22.31 -29.83
CA SER A 284 -1.06 21.91 -30.06
C SER A 284 -0.16 22.42 -28.95
N LEU A 285 0.73 21.57 -28.47
CA LEU A 285 1.75 21.80 -27.44
C LEU A 285 1.24 22.07 -26.02
N SER A 286 -0.06 22.25 -25.80
CA SER A 286 -0.61 22.38 -24.44
C SER A 286 -1.11 21.06 -23.85
N HIS A 287 -0.95 19.95 -24.57
CA HIS A 287 -1.49 18.65 -24.18
C HIS A 287 -0.45 17.55 -24.24
N MET A 288 -0.64 16.55 -23.39
CA MET A 288 0.13 15.31 -23.38
C MET A 288 -0.23 14.45 -24.58
N ARG A 289 0.76 13.73 -25.13
CA ARG A 289 0.49 12.74 -26.19
C ARG A 289 -0.12 11.44 -25.64
N ASP A 290 0.13 11.10 -24.38
CA ASP A 290 -0.50 9.94 -23.74
C ASP A 290 -2.01 10.16 -23.64
N THR A 291 -2.79 9.17 -24.09
CA THR A 291 -4.26 9.19 -24.08
C THR A 291 -4.87 8.79 -22.75
N ASN A 292 -4.08 8.23 -21.83
CA ASN A 292 -4.53 7.84 -20.49
C ASN A 292 -4.25 8.92 -19.43
N ASP A 293 -3.56 9.99 -19.82
CA ASP A 293 -3.19 11.10 -18.96
C ASP A 293 -4.31 12.16 -18.92
N PRO A 294 -4.62 12.76 -17.76
CA PRO A 294 -5.70 13.75 -17.66
C PRO A 294 -5.44 15.03 -18.46
N MET A 295 -4.19 15.33 -18.83
CA MET A 295 -3.83 16.44 -19.74
C MET A 295 -3.73 16.01 -21.21
N THR A 296 -4.34 14.88 -21.57
CA THR A 296 -4.48 14.45 -22.97
C THR A 296 -5.41 15.37 -23.77
N VAL A 297 -5.16 15.52 -25.07
CA VAL A 297 -5.99 16.37 -25.95
C VAL A 297 -7.45 15.92 -26.08
N ASN A 298 -7.75 14.64 -25.84
CA ASN A 298 -9.11 14.11 -25.91
C ASN A 298 -9.37 13.15 -24.75
N LEU A 299 -10.08 13.63 -23.72
CA LEU A 299 -10.53 12.78 -22.61
C LEU A 299 -11.50 11.70 -23.12
N PRO A 300 -11.28 10.40 -22.83
CA PRO A 300 -12.16 9.35 -23.34
C PRO A 300 -13.55 9.40 -22.69
N ILE A 301 -14.60 9.38 -23.52
CA ILE A 301 -15.99 9.30 -23.04
C ILE A 301 -16.23 8.01 -22.24
N GLY A 302 -17.01 8.10 -21.16
CA GLY A 302 -17.26 6.97 -20.27
C GLY A 302 -16.06 6.56 -19.40
N SER A 303 -15.03 7.40 -19.30
CA SER A 303 -13.88 7.19 -18.43
C SER A 303 -13.73 8.32 -17.42
N SER A 304 -13.10 8.03 -16.28
CA SER A 304 -12.80 9.02 -15.24
C SER A 304 -11.29 9.09 -14.96
N GLN A 305 -10.72 10.28 -15.08
CA GLN A 305 -9.34 10.65 -14.74
C GLN A 305 -9.41 11.88 -13.82
N ARG A 306 -9.47 11.67 -12.50
CA ARG A 306 -9.83 12.73 -11.50
C ARG A 306 -8.69 13.12 -10.56
N ALA A 307 -7.45 12.73 -10.89
CA ALA A 307 -6.24 13.14 -10.19
C ALA A 307 -5.12 13.37 -11.22
N TRP A 308 -4.17 14.25 -10.89
CA TRP A 308 -2.97 14.45 -11.70
C TRP A 308 -2.16 13.15 -11.80
N SER A 309 -1.63 12.87 -12.99
CA SER A 309 -0.62 11.85 -13.20
C SER A 309 0.72 12.29 -12.59
N LEU A 310 1.69 11.37 -12.54
CA LEU A 310 3.06 11.74 -12.16
C LEU A 310 3.70 12.71 -13.15
N LEU A 311 3.33 12.62 -14.43
CA LEU A 311 3.81 13.50 -15.48
C LEU A 311 3.26 14.93 -15.30
N ASP A 312 1.96 15.07 -15.02
CA ASP A 312 1.35 16.37 -14.72
C ASP A 312 2.04 17.05 -13.55
N ARG A 313 2.24 16.29 -12.46
CA ARG A 313 2.92 16.79 -11.26
C ARG A 313 4.35 17.17 -11.57
N GLY A 314 5.08 16.35 -12.35
CA GLY A 314 6.43 16.66 -12.80
C GLY A 314 6.50 17.96 -13.60
N ILE A 315 5.57 18.17 -14.53
CA ILE A 315 5.49 19.41 -15.32
C ILE A 315 5.19 20.60 -14.41
N LEU A 316 4.23 20.49 -13.49
CA LEU A 316 3.90 21.57 -12.56
C LEU A 316 5.09 21.91 -11.62
N LEU A 317 5.84 20.90 -11.15
CA LEU A 317 7.09 21.13 -10.40
C LEU A 317 8.13 21.88 -11.24
N ASP A 318 8.31 21.51 -12.51
CA ASP A 318 9.21 22.22 -13.43
C ASP A 318 8.76 23.67 -13.72
N LEU A 319 7.44 23.90 -13.73
CA LEU A 319 6.85 25.25 -13.82
C LEU A 319 7.04 26.08 -12.53
N GLY A 320 7.54 25.48 -11.45
CA GLY A 320 7.86 26.18 -10.20
C GLY A 320 6.83 26.00 -9.09
N TYR A 321 5.80 25.18 -9.28
CA TYR A 321 4.89 24.85 -8.18
C TYR A 321 5.60 24.02 -7.12
N GLN A 322 5.14 24.17 -5.88
CA GLN A 322 5.55 23.33 -4.76
C GLN A 322 4.40 22.36 -4.54
N ILE A 323 4.64 21.11 -4.91
CA ILE A 323 3.67 20.02 -4.75
C ILE A 323 4.34 19.01 -3.82
N PRO A 324 3.94 18.91 -2.55
CA PRO A 324 4.56 17.98 -1.62
C PRO A 324 4.35 16.54 -2.07
N ASP A 325 5.43 15.83 -2.41
CA ASP A 325 5.51 14.39 -2.18
C ASP A 325 5.92 14.20 -0.72
N ALA A 326 5.28 13.26 0.00
CA ALA A 326 5.82 12.84 1.28
C ALA A 326 6.97 11.86 1.02
N VAL A 327 8.17 12.41 0.76
CA VAL A 327 9.40 11.62 0.61
C VAL A 327 10.13 11.60 1.93
N ILE A 328 10.16 10.44 2.58
CA ILE A 328 10.96 10.22 3.78
C ILE A 328 12.38 9.85 3.34
N SER A 329 13.24 10.87 3.28
CA SER A 329 14.67 10.74 2.93
C SER A 329 15.56 11.35 4.02
N ASN A 330 16.48 10.55 4.57
CA ASN A 330 17.40 10.89 5.68
C ASN A 330 16.81 11.29 7.06
N LEU A 331 16.91 10.30 7.97
CA LEU A 331 16.81 10.28 9.45
C LEU A 331 15.42 10.08 10.08
N ASP A 332 15.19 8.83 10.52
CA ASP A 332 14.21 8.32 11.49
C ASP A 332 13.08 9.30 11.85
N GLU A 333 12.04 9.35 11.01
CA GLU A 333 10.81 10.03 11.41
C GLU A 333 10.04 9.10 12.35
N VAL A 334 9.84 9.56 13.59
CA VAL A 334 9.07 8.82 14.59
C VAL A 334 7.80 9.60 14.87
N LEU A 335 6.67 9.05 14.44
CA LEU A 335 5.36 9.60 14.72
C LEU A 335 4.84 9.01 16.03
N THR A 336 4.51 9.90 16.97
CA THR A 336 3.95 9.57 18.29
C THR A 336 2.63 10.29 18.48
N ASP A 337 1.61 9.60 19.01
CA ASP A 337 0.34 10.18 19.50
C ASP A 337 -0.32 11.20 18.54
N THR A 338 -0.27 10.92 17.23
CA THR A 338 -0.71 11.83 16.16
C THR A 338 -1.25 11.06 14.95
N THR A 339 -2.18 11.67 14.22
CA THR A 339 -2.59 11.20 12.88
C THR A 339 -2.02 12.13 11.82
N LEU A 340 -1.16 11.62 10.95
CA LEU A 340 -0.67 12.28 9.75
C LEU A 340 -1.54 11.85 8.56
N THR A 341 -2.03 12.79 7.77
CA THR A 341 -2.70 12.50 6.50
C THR A 341 -1.92 13.13 5.36
N ILE A 342 -1.49 12.30 4.41
CA ILE A 342 -0.76 12.67 3.21
C ILE A 342 -1.74 12.57 2.05
N THR A 343 -2.03 13.69 1.40
CA THR A 343 -3.01 13.75 0.31
C THR A 343 -2.49 13.24 -1.03
N GLY A 344 -1.18 13.04 -1.15
CA GLY A 344 -0.51 12.45 -2.31
C GLY A 344 0.07 11.06 -2.01
N SER A 345 1.12 10.68 -2.73
CA SER A 345 1.87 9.45 -2.48
C SER A 345 2.90 9.63 -1.37
N MET A 346 3.30 8.53 -0.75
CA MET A 346 4.37 8.50 0.24
C MET A 346 5.43 7.47 -0.13
N PHE A 347 6.70 7.85 -0.02
CA PHE A 347 7.82 6.95 -0.27
C PHE A 347 8.83 6.96 0.88
N VAL A 348 9.37 5.79 1.23
CA VAL A 348 10.44 5.63 2.22
C VAL A 348 11.66 5.01 1.55
N GLY A 349 12.83 5.61 1.75
CA GLY A 349 14.10 5.10 1.18
C GLY A 349 14.34 5.45 -0.29
N GLY A 350 13.49 6.32 -0.85
CA GLY A 350 13.49 6.75 -2.24
C GLY A 350 12.27 7.62 -2.52
N ASP A 351 12.02 7.93 -3.79
CA ASP A 351 10.84 8.62 -4.27
C ASP A 351 10.10 7.76 -5.29
N GLN A 352 9.10 8.29 -5.98
CA GLN A 352 8.38 7.51 -6.99
C GLN A 352 9.23 7.06 -8.19
N PHE A 353 10.46 7.58 -8.35
CA PHE A 353 11.32 7.36 -9.50
C PHE A 353 12.52 6.44 -9.21
N GLY A 354 12.85 6.24 -7.94
CA GLY A 354 13.88 5.27 -7.57
C GLY A 354 14.38 5.38 -6.14
N ALA A 355 15.23 4.41 -5.77
CA ALA A 355 16.00 4.47 -4.54
C ALA A 355 16.97 5.66 -4.59
N GLN A 356 16.97 6.49 -3.54
CA GLN A 356 17.85 7.66 -3.45
C GLN A 356 18.82 7.55 -2.28
N MET A 357 18.33 7.09 -1.13
CA MET A 357 19.04 7.08 0.15
C MET A 357 18.22 6.34 1.21
N PRO A 358 18.85 5.79 2.27
CA PRO A 358 18.11 5.17 3.35
C PRO A 358 17.07 6.11 3.97
N GLY A 359 15.90 5.56 4.27
CA GLY A 359 14.80 6.26 4.91
C GLY A 359 14.16 5.34 5.94
N SER A 360 13.68 5.89 7.04
CA SER A 360 13.06 5.13 8.11
C SER A 360 11.87 5.91 8.62
N LEU A 361 10.71 5.25 8.63
CA LEU A 361 9.48 5.76 9.23
C LEU A 361 9.05 4.81 10.34
N THR A 362 8.89 5.33 11.55
CA THR A 362 8.30 4.63 12.68
C THR A 362 6.93 5.22 13.01
N VAL A 363 5.91 4.38 12.99
CA VAL A 363 4.54 4.71 13.41
C VAL A 363 4.29 4.04 14.76
N GLU A 364 4.39 4.78 15.86
CA GLU A 364 4.19 4.24 17.21
C GLU A 364 2.73 3.85 17.49
N ASP A 365 2.47 3.06 18.54
CA ASP A 365 1.19 2.40 18.84
C ASP A 365 -0.05 3.33 18.82
N SER A 366 0.09 4.58 19.25
CA SER A 366 -0.99 5.59 19.24
C SER A 366 -0.97 6.53 18.02
N ALA A 367 -0.10 6.28 17.04
CA ALA A 367 0.02 7.09 15.84
C ALA A 367 -0.67 6.43 14.64
N ALA A 368 -1.08 7.27 13.69
CA ALA A 368 -1.62 6.81 12.41
C ALA A 368 -1.05 7.63 11.25
N VAL A 369 -0.76 6.97 10.12
CA VAL A 369 -0.43 7.61 8.85
C VAL A 369 -1.46 7.17 7.83
N ASN A 370 -2.13 8.12 7.19
CA ASN A 370 -3.11 7.87 6.13
C ASN A 370 -2.59 8.50 4.83
N VAL A 371 -2.24 7.69 3.86
CA VAL A 371 -1.77 8.11 2.53
C VAL A 371 -2.93 7.94 1.55
N LEU A 372 -3.44 9.04 1.00
CA LEU A 372 -4.56 9.01 0.05
C LEU A 372 -4.12 8.62 -1.38
N GLY A 373 -2.81 8.52 -1.61
CA GLY A 373 -2.20 7.98 -2.83
C GLY A 373 -1.65 6.57 -2.65
N ILE A 374 -0.62 6.25 -3.44
CA ILE A 374 0.15 4.99 -3.29
C ILE A 374 1.21 5.12 -2.20
N GLY A 375 1.63 3.98 -1.66
CA GLY A 375 2.79 3.88 -0.78
C GLY A 375 3.92 3.08 -1.43
N GLY A 376 5.16 3.49 -1.20
CA GLY A 376 6.33 2.74 -1.67
C GLY A 376 7.46 2.68 -0.64
N ILE A 377 7.93 1.47 -0.34
CA ILE A 377 9.14 1.25 0.48
C ILE A 377 10.23 0.73 -0.46
N TRP A 378 11.30 1.50 -0.63
CA TRP A 378 12.44 1.13 -1.49
C TRP A 378 13.44 0.24 -0.75
N GLU A 379 14.41 -0.32 -1.47
CA GLU A 379 15.36 -1.34 -0.97
C GLU A 379 16.18 -0.88 0.25
N THR A 380 16.28 0.43 0.48
CA THR A 380 16.95 1.01 1.66
C THR A 380 15.98 1.69 2.64
N GLY A 381 14.68 1.54 2.40
CA GLY A 381 13.60 2.04 3.23
C GLY A 381 13.22 1.04 4.31
N THR A 382 12.94 1.56 5.51
CA THR A 382 12.38 0.80 6.63
C THR A 382 11.07 1.43 7.08
N LEU A 383 10.02 0.64 7.20
CA LEU A 383 8.74 1.05 7.79
C LEU A 383 8.46 0.19 9.02
N HIS A 384 8.61 0.80 10.21
CA HIS A 384 8.28 0.18 11.48
C HIS A 384 6.87 0.60 11.92
N VAL A 385 5.94 -0.35 12.06
CA VAL A 385 4.52 -0.07 12.36
C VAL A 385 4.12 -0.73 13.68
N GLN A 386 3.89 0.08 14.70
CA GLN A 386 3.20 -0.31 15.94
C GLN A 386 1.76 0.22 15.97
N GLY A 387 1.53 1.40 15.38
CA GLY A 387 0.20 2.00 15.23
C GLY A 387 -0.49 1.56 13.94
N THR A 388 -0.99 2.52 13.15
CA THR A 388 -1.64 2.26 11.86
C THR A 388 -0.97 3.00 10.70
N PHE A 389 -0.57 2.29 9.66
CA PHE A 389 -0.13 2.88 8.39
C PHE A 389 -1.11 2.46 7.30
N SER A 390 -1.86 3.39 6.70
CA SER A 390 -2.87 3.08 5.68
C SER A 390 -2.56 3.77 4.36
N THR A 391 -2.78 3.06 3.25
CA THR A 391 -2.76 3.61 1.90
C THR A 391 -4.10 3.36 1.21
N ASP A 392 -4.64 4.35 0.50
CA ASP A 392 -5.82 4.15 -0.35
C ASP A 392 -5.45 3.38 -1.64
N GLY A 393 -4.24 3.60 -2.15
CA GLY A 393 -3.62 2.74 -3.16
C GLY A 393 -2.88 1.54 -2.57
N ALA A 394 -2.37 0.64 -3.41
CA ALA A 394 -1.53 -0.46 -2.96
C ALA A 394 -0.19 0.03 -2.39
N LEU A 395 0.27 -0.58 -1.30
CA LEU A 395 1.61 -0.41 -0.76
C LEU A 395 2.56 -1.40 -1.46
N ALA A 396 3.56 -0.88 -2.18
CA ALA A 396 4.60 -1.70 -2.79
C ALA A 396 5.85 -1.75 -1.89
N ASN A 397 6.30 -2.95 -1.53
CA ASN A 397 7.48 -3.15 -0.69
C ASN A 397 8.65 -3.78 -1.46
N LYS A 398 9.81 -3.10 -1.40
CA LYS A 398 11.12 -3.58 -1.82
C LYS A 398 12.17 -3.50 -0.69
N GLY A 399 11.83 -2.85 0.43
CA GLY A 399 12.68 -2.68 1.61
C GLY A 399 12.20 -3.52 2.78
N ASP A 400 12.31 -2.97 3.99
CA ASP A 400 11.94 -3.68 5.22
C ASP A 400 10.67 -3.08 5.83
N VAL A 401 9.69 -3.93 6.14
CA VAL A 401 8.47 -3.55 6.87
C VAL A 401 8.33 -4.46 8.08
N ASP A 402 8.29 -3.88 9.27
CA ASP A 402 8.25 -4.61 10.53
C ASP A 402 7.30 -4.00 11.59
N GLY A 403 7.14 -4.67 12.72
CA GLY A 403 6.34 -4.19 13.86
C GLY A 403 5.03 -4.95 14.09
N ALA A 404 4.28 -4.54 15.12
CA ALA A 404 3.09 -5.24 15.60
C ALA A 404 1.77 -4.44 15.44
N GLY A 405 1.76 -3.49 14.50
CA GLY A 405 0.62 -2.62 14.20
C GLY A 405 -0.23 -3.10 13.04
N THR A 406 -0.86 -2.16 12.34
CA THR A 406 -1.76 -2.42 11.21
C THR A 406 -1.34 -1.68 9.95
N ILE A 407 -1.27 -2.39 8.84
CA ILE A 407 -1.19 -1.87 7.48
C ILE A 407 -2.60 -1.85 6.88
N GLY A 408 -3.13 -0.64 6.64
CA GLY A 408 -4.40 -0.41 5.95
C GLY A 408 -4.23 -0.43 4.43
N GLY A 409 -5.12 -1.14 3.72
CA GLY A 409 -5.01 -1.33 2.26
C GLY A 409 -4.33 -2.64 1.84
N ASP A 410 -4.11 -2.77 0.53
CA ASP A 410 -3.41 -3.90 -0.09
C ASP A 410 -1.88 -3.75 0.07
N LEU A 411 -1.17 -4.85 0.34
CA LEU A 411 0.29 -4.90 0.42
C LEU A 411 0.86 -5.91 -0.57
N THR A 412 1.76 -5.45 -1.44
CA THR A 412 2.54 -6.31 -2.34
C THR A 412 4.02 -6.27 -1.96
N ASN A 413 4.54 -7.38 -1.46
CA ASN A 413 5.95 -7.59 -1.16
C ASN A 413 6.70 -8.15 -2.39
N LEU A 414 7.47 -7.29 -3.06
CA LEU A 414 8.14 -7.59 -4.34
C LEU A 414 9.51 -8.26 -4.12
N THR A 415 10.41 -7.52 -3.47
CA THR A 415 11.79 -7.94 -3.15
C THR A 415 12.17 -7.65 -1.71
N GLY A 416 11.22 -7.13 -0.93
CA GLY A 416 11.43 -6.69 0.43
C GLY A 416 11.23 -7.79 1.47
N THR A 417 11.40 -7.39 2.72
CA THR A 417 11.16 -8.21 3.90
C THR A 417 9.91 -7.72 4.61
N ILE A 418 9.01 -8.65 4.95
CA ILE A 418 7.95 -8.45 5.93
C ILE A 418 8.36 -9.21 7.20
N ALA A 419 8.47 -8.52 8.32
CA ALA A 419 8.83 -9.11 9.60
C ALA A 419 7.78 -8.72 10.66
N PRO A 420 6.70 -9.51 10.83
CA PRO A 420 5.73 -9.24 11.87
C PRO A 420 6.41 -9.26 13.23
N GLY A 421 6.08 -8.30 14.08
CA GLY A 421 6.73 -8.13 15.38
C GLY A 421 7.99 -7.26 15.34
N ALA A 422 8.32 -6.69 16.50
CA ALA A 422 9.65 -6.18 16.81
C ALA A 422 9.82 -6.10 18.35
N PRO A 423 10.25 -7.16 19.05
CA PRO A 423 10.72 -8.43 18.49
C PRO A 423 9.58 -9.36 18.08
N ILE A 424 8.72 -9.78 19.02
CA ILE A 424 7.62 -10.72 18.76
C ILE A 424 6.28 -9.98 18.75
N GLY A 425 5.42 -10.24 17.77
CA GLY A 425 4.16 -9.53 17.66
C GLY A 425 3.19 -10.04 16.59
N ARG A 426 2.15 -9.24 16.35
CA ARG A 426 1.18 -9.46 15.29
C ARG A 426 1.18 -8.27 14.35
N LEU A 427 1.47 -8.47 13.08
CA LEU A 427 1.27 -7.45 12.05
C LEU A 427 -0.04 -7.73 11.32
N GLY A 428 -0.95 -6.75 11.30
CA GLY A 428 -2.20 -6.83 10.56
C GLY A 428 -2.08 -6.18 9.18
N ILE A 429 -2.66 -6.81 8.14
CA ILE A 429 -2.88 -6.23 6.81
C ILE A 429 -4.38 -6.30 6.56
N THR A 430 -5.04 -5.15 6.39
CA THR A 430 -6.51 -5.12 6.36
C THR A 430 -7.14 -5.68 5.08
N GLN A 431 -6.44 -5.64 3.94
CA GLN A 431 -6.92 -6.14 2.65
C GLN A 431 -6.08 -7.32 2.17
N ASN A 432 -5.66 -7.35 0.90
CA ASN A 432 -4.91 -8.46 0.33
C ASN A 432 -3.42 -8.33 0.63
N PHE A 433 -2.77 -9.49 0.77
CA PHE A 433 -1.32 -9.61 0.83
C PHE A 433 -0.81 -10.45 -0.33
N ILE A 434 0.16 -9.92 -1.08
CA ILE A 434 0.84 -10.67 -2.13
C ILE A 434 2.32 -10.66 -1.82
N GLN A 435 2.93 -11.84 -1.69
CA GLN A 435 4.38 -11.99 -1.71
C GLN A 435 4.84 -12.64 -3.01
N ASP A 436 5.62 -11.88 -3.78
CA ASP A 436 6.22 -12.36 -5.01
C ASP A 436 7.46 -13.22 -4.75
N ALA A 437 7.98 -13.85 -5.79
CA ALA A 437 9.15 -14.74 -5.72
C ALA A 437 10.43 -14.08 -5.17
N GLY A 438 10.52 -12.74 -5.21
CA GLY A 438 11.64 -11.99 -4.63
C GLY A 438 11.46 -11.63 -3.15
N GLY A 439 10.26 -11.76 -2.60
CA GLY A 439 9.93 -11.33 -1.24
C GLY A 439 10.33 -12.34 -0.16
N ARG A 440 10.47 -11.83 1.07
CA ARG A 440 10.75 -12.61 2.28
C ARG A 440 9.73 -12.30 3.37
N LEU A 441 9.23 -13.36 4.01
CA LEU A 441 8.49 -13.30 5.27
C LEU A 441 9.40 -13.85 6.38
N GLU A 442 9.72 -13.03 7.37
CA GLU A 442 10.48 -13.42 8.56
C GLU A 442 9.55 -13.58 9.76
N MET A 443 9.69 -14.69 10.48
CA MET A 443 8.87 -15.02 11.65
C MET A 443 9.77 -15.45 12.82
N GLU A 444 9.40 -15.09 14.04
CA GLU A 444 10.11 -15.46 15.26
C GLU A 444 9.28 -16.40 16.14
N ILE A 445 9.94 -17.40 16.74
CA ILE A 445 9.37 -18.28 17.77
C ILE A 445 10.22 -18.20 19.06
N GLY A 446 9.61 -17.73 20.14
CA GLY A 446 10.12 -17.73 21.51
C GLY A 446 9.35 -18.63 22.48
N GLY A 447 8.14 -19.05 22.13
CA GLY A 447 7.22 -19.90 22.90
C GLY A 447 5.93 -20.13 22.10
N THR A 448 4.85 -20.62 22.71
CA THR A 448 3.67 -21.16 21.99
C THR A 448 2.42 -20.29 22.05
N THR A 449 2.51 -19.12 22.66
CA THR A 449 1.41 -18.14 22.70
C THR A 449 1.48 -17.17 21.52
N PRO A 450 0.45 -17.09 20.65
CA PRO A 450 0.46 -16.24 19.46
C PRO A 450 0.62 -14.75 19.80
N ALA A 451 1.33 -14.02 18.95
CA ALA A 451 1.58 -12.59 19.03
C ALA A 451 2.34 -12.09 20.28
N THR A 452 2.62 -12.96 21.26
CA THR A 452 3.41 -12.61 22.46
C THR A 452 4.65 -13.48 22.62
N GLU A 453 4.58 -14.73 22.14
CA GLU A 453 5.69 -15.67 22.18
C GLU A 453 6.05 -16.21 20.79
N PHE A 454 5.25 -15.96 19.76
CA PHE A 454 5.66 -16.12 18.35
C PHE A 454 4.90 -15.15 17.45
N ASP A 455 5.47 -14.90 16.27
CA ASP A 455 4.94 -13.92 15.32
C ASP A 455 3.69 -14.39 14.59
N VAL A 456 2.83 -13.43 14.27
CA VAL A 456 1.61 -13.67 13.48
C VAL A 456 1.48 -12.60 12.41
N LEU A 457 1.35 -13.02 11.14
CA LEU A 457 0.83 -12.19 10.07
C LEU A 457 -0.67 -12.40 9.94
N GLU A 458 -1.47 -11.37 10.17
CA GLU A 458 -2.93 -11.42 10.02
C GLU A 458 -3.36 -10.67 8.76
N VAL A 459 -3.90 -11.38 7.78
CA VAL A 459 -4.38 -10.81 6.51
C VAL A 459 -5.90 -10.82 6.51
N GLY A 460 -6.52 -9.64 6.39
CA GLY A 460 -7.96 -9.47 6.48
C GLY A 460 -8.74 -10.06 5.31
N ASN A 461 -8.10 -10.25 4.15
CA ASN A 461 -8.71 -10.80 2.93
C ASN A 461 -7.88 -11.94 2.33
N ALA A 462 -7.51 -11.89 1.04
CA ALA A 462 -6.76 -12.95 0.37
C ALA A 462 -5.24 -12.76 0.57
N ALA A 463 -4.55 -13.88 0.82
CA ALA A 463 -3.10 -13.95 0.85
C ALA A 463 -2.59 -14.82 -0.31
N GLN A 464 -1.58 -14.32 -1.02
CA GLN A 464 -0.77 -15.09 -1.95
C GLN A 464 0.66 -15.13 -1.43
N VAL A 465 1.24 -16.32 -1.30
CA VAL A 465 2.62 -16.50 -0.83
C VAL A 465 3.52 -17.11 -1.91
N GLY A 466 4.78 -16.68 -1.88
CA GLY A 466 5.86 -17.09 -2.78
C GLY A 466 7.21 -16.73 -2.15
N GLY A 467 8.32 -17.03 -2.81
CA GLY A 467 9.64 -16.61 -2.35
C GLY A 467 10.06 -17.29 -1.04
N ILE A 468 10.47 -16.51 -0.03
CA ILE A 468 11.14 -17.04 1.16
C ILE A 468 10.26 -16.91 2.41
N LEU A 469 10.19 -18.00 3.20
CA LEU A 469 9.78 -18.00 4.60
C LEU A 469 11.00 -18.33 5.48
N GLU A 470 11.32 -17.45 6.42
CA GLU A 470 12.42 -17.63 7.36
C GLU A 470 11.91 -17.61 8.80
N ILE A 471 12.10 -18.72 9.51
CA ILE A 471 11.63 -18.90 10.89
C ILE A 471 12.83 -18.87 11.84
N HIS A 472 12.95 -17.79 12.59
CA HIS A 472 13.96 -17.56 13.62
C HIS A 472 13.53 -18.13 14.96
N VAL A 473 14.44 -18.86 15.62
CA VAL A 473 14.20 -19.34 16.99
C VAL A 473 14.88 -18.39 17.98
N ARG A 474 14.11 -17.83 18.90
CA ARG A 474 14.60 -16.94 19.95
C ARG A 474 14.95 -17.75 21.21
N ASN A 475 15.88 -17.21 22.03
CA ASN A 475 16.63 -17.95 23.06
C ASN A 475 15.81 -18.68 24.16
N ALA A 476 14.50 -18.50 24.23
CA ALA A 476 13.62 -19.22 25.16
C ALA A 476 13.07 -20.54 24.59
N TYR A 477 12.86 -20.66 23.27
CA TYR A 477 12.19 -21.84 22.70
C TYR A 477 13.17 -23.01 22.49
N ARG A 478 12.73 -24.22 22.81
CA ARG A 478 13.51 -25.46 22.69
C ARG A 478 12.64 -26.55 22.12
N ASP A 479 13.30 -27.49 21.47
CA ASP A 479 12.63 -28.70 21.03
C ASP A 479 12.05 -29.48 22.21
N LEU A 480 10.95 -30.16 21.90
CA LEU A 480 10.11 -30.83 22.87
C LEU A 480 10.89 -31.92 23.61
N PRO A 481 10.74 -32.02 24.95
CA PRO A 481 11.58 -32.90 25.75
C PRO A 481 11.13 -34.36 25.75
N SER A 482 9.97 -34.68 25.16
CA SER A 482 9.37 -36.02 25.21
C SER A 482 8.58 -36.32 23.95
N ARG A 483 8.60 -37.59 23.53
CA ARG A 483 7.88 -38.06 22.34
C ARG A 483 6.36 -37.93 22.51
N GLY A 484 5.67 -37.71 21.40
CA GLY A 484 4.23 -37.47 21.31
C GLY A 484 3.78 -36.08 21.73
N LEU A 485 4.72 -35.17 22.00
CA LEU A 485 4.40 -33.76 22.19
C LEU A 485 4.43 -33.04 20.85
N VAL A 486 3.62 -31.99 20.75
CA VAL A 486 3.48 -31.16 19.56
C VAL A 486 3.28 -29.70 19.96
N ASP A 487 4.00 -28.79 19.31
CA ASP A 487 3.74 -27.35 19.36
C ASP A 487 3.27 -26.87 17.97
N ARG A 488 2.25 -26.03 17.96
CA ARG A 488 1.55 -25.55 16.76
C ARG A 488 1.60 -24.04 16.67
N PHE A 489 1.98 -23.52 15.51
CA PHE A 489 2.22 -22.10 15.26
C PHE A 489 1.43 -21.67 14.02
N HIS A 490 0.33 -20.94 14.23
CA HIS A 490 -0.44 -20.35 13.13
C HIS A 490 0.25 -19.04 12.72
N LEU A 491 1.21 -19.14 11.80
CA LEU A 491 2.12 -18.06 11.43
C LEU A 491 1.44 -17.02 10.54
N LEU A 492 0.54 -17.45 9.67
CA LEU A 492 -0.24 -16.59 8.79
C LEU A 492 -1.71 -16.96 8.90
N THR A 493 -2.60 -15.97 8.99
CA THR A 493 -4.06 -16.15 8.91
C THR A 493 -4.63 -15.32 7.75
N SER A 494 -5.59 -15.88 7.01
CA SER A 494 -6.27 -15.19 5.91
C SER A 494 -7.66 -15.79 5.65
N GLN A 495 -8.46 -15.18 4.78
CA GLN A 495 -9.74 -15.77 4.32
C GLN A 495 -9.54 -16.77 3.17
N GLN A 496 -8.44 -16.60 2.45
CA GLN A 496 -8.00 -17.47 1.37
C GLN A 496 -6.47 -17.41 1.33
N LEU A 497 -5.81 -18.55 1.29
CA LEU A 497 -4.37 -18.65 1.02
C LEU A 497 -4.14 -19.34 -0.32
N THR A 498 -3.25 -18.77 -1.13
CA THR A 498 -2.80 -19.36 -2.39
C THR A 498 -1.29 -19.30 -2.51
N GLY A 499 -0.72 -20.20 -3.32
CA GLY A 499 0.72 -20.31 -3.50
C GLY A 499 1.44 -21.08 -2.39
N THR A 500 2.75 -21.19 -2.53
CA THR A 500 3.67 -21.88 -1.61
C THR A 500 4.99 -21.12 -1.58
N PHE A 501 5.71 -21.14 -0.46
CA PHE A 501 7.07 -20.61 -0.43
C PHE A 501 8.04 -21.49 -1.23
N ASP A 502 8.93 -20.86 -1.98
CA ASP A 502 10.01 -21.52 -2.74
C ASP A 502 11.12 -22.02 -1.79
N GLN A 503 11.35 -21.30 -0.69
CA GLN A 503 12.32 -21.65 0.33
C GLN A 503 11.72 -21.46 1.73
N ILE A 504 11.89 -22.48 2.58
CA ILE A 504 11.49 -22.41 3.99
C ILE A 504 12.70 -22.79 4.84
N SER A 505 13.03 -21.95 5.81
CA SER A 505 14.09 -22.24 6.78
C SER A 505 13.61 -22.13 8.21
N TYR A 506 14.19 -22.93 9.09
CA TYR A 506 13.97 -22.93 10.54
C TYR A 506 15.31 -22.91 11.26
N ALA A 507 15.49 -21.95 12.17
CA ALA A 507 16.74 -21.74 12.91
C ALA A 507 17.99 -21.69 12.00
N GLY A 508 17.86 -20.99 10.86
CA GLY A 508 18.93 -20.82 9.87
C GLY A 508 19.24 -22.05 9.01
N LYS A 509 18.40 -23.10 9.05
CA LYS A 509 18.54 -24.29 8.20
C LYS A 509 17.36 -24.45 7.27
N GLN A 510 17.64 -24.70 5.99
CA GLN A 510 16.61 -25.04 5.02
C GLN A 510 15.88 -26.33 5.42
N LEU A 511 14.56 -26.30 5.36
CA LEU A 511 13.73 -27.50 5.51
C LEU A 511 13.68 -28.27 4.20
N ALA A 512 14.04 -29.54 4.25
CA ALA A 512 13.90 -30.47 3.13
C ALA A 512 12.58 -31.21 3.24
N VAL A 513 11.87 -31.37 2.12
CA VAL A 513 10.65 -32.19 2.05
C VAL A 513 11.02 -33.64 2.31
N SER A 514 10.54 -34.21 3.42
CA SER A 514 10.64 -35.64 3.73
C SER A 514 9.39 -36.37 3.28
N SER A 515 8.21 -35.85 3.64
CA SER A 515 6.92 -36.43 3.25
C SER A 515 5.96 -35.33 2.78
N PRO A 516 5.44 -35.39 1.55
CA PRO A 516 4.29 -34.59 1.13
C PRO A 516 3.04 -35.07 1.86
N LEU A 517 2.20 -34.14 2.33
CA LEU A 517 1.01 -34.44 3.12
C LEU A 517 -0.29 -34.18 2.35
N ASP A 518 -0.27 -33.30 1.35
CA ASP A 518 -1.43 -33.00 0.51
C ASP A 518 -1.03 -32.45 -0.88
N ASP A 519 -2.03 -32.21 -1.71
CA ASP A 519 -1.88 -31.61 -3.05
C ASP A 519 -1.70 -30.08 -3.02
N ARG A 520 -1.73 -29.45 -1.83
CA ARG A 520 -1.54 -28.00 -1.64
C ARG A 520 -0.09 -27.61 -1.41
N GLY A 521 0.80 -28.59 -1.24
CA GLY A 521 2.21 -28.38 -0.97
C GLY A 521 2.57 -28.42 0.51
N SER A 522 1.67 -28.90 1.38
CA SER A 522 1.99 -29.21 2.77
C SER A 522 3.00 -30.35 2.85
N PHE A 523 3.94 -30.27 3.79
CA PHE A 523 4.97 -31.28 3.95
C PHE A 523 5.54 -31.34 5.36
N SER A 524 6.14 -32.47 5.70
CA SER A 524 6.99 -32.63 6.88
C SER A 524 8.47 -32.68 6.50
N SER A 525 9.32 -32.19 7.41
CA SER A 525 10.77 -32.21 7.30
C SER A 525 11.39 -32.91 8.51
N HIS A 526 11.96 -34.09 8.30
CA HIS A 526 12.59 -34.88 9.36
C HIS A 526 13.96 -34.31 9.75
N GLN A 527 14.15 -34.08 11.05
CA GLN A 527 15.37 -33.51 11.63
C GLN A 527 16.24 -34.56 12.33
N GLY A 528 15.87 -35.85 12.23
CA GLY A 528 16.50 -36.96 12.93
C GLY A 528 15.85 -37.27 14.29
N ASN A 529 16.02 -38.51 14.74
CA ASN A 529 15.50 -39.01 16.02
C ASN A 529 13.98 -38.84 16.20
N GLY A 530 13.21 -38.71 15.11
CA GLY A 530 11.76 -38.49 15.15
C GLY A 530 11.35 -37.05 15.45
N TYR A 531 12.25 -36.08 15.32
CA TYR A 531 11.83 -34.67 15.26
C TYR A 531 11.37 -34.33 13.85
N PHE A 532 10.21 -33.68 13.74
CA PHE A 532 9.69 -33.16 12.49
C PHE A 532 9.45 -31.65 12.59
N ARG A 533 9.59 -30.99 11.45
CA ARG A 533 9.12 -29.63 11.19
C ARG A 533 8.13 -29.71 10.05
N THR A 534 6.85 -29.52 10.37
CA THR A 534 5.77 -29.70 9.40
C THR A 534 5.18 -28.35 9.05
N VAL A 535 4.93 -28.12 7.76
CA VAL A 535 4.31 -26.92 7.21
C VAL A 535 3.00 -27.33 6.58
N LEU A 536 1.90 -26.76 7.06
CA LEU A 536 0.55 -27.02 6.56
C LEU A 536 -0.04 -25.77 5.92
N TYR A 537 -0.53 -25.92 4.69
CA TYR A 537 -1.27 -24.89 3.96
C TYR A 537 -2.77 -25.19 4.00
N SER A 538 -3.56 -24.22 4.45
CA SER A 538 -5.02 -24.30 4.46
C SER A 538 -5.62 -23.03 3.86
N ASP A 539 -6.92 -23.02 3.57
CA ASP A 539 -7.58 -21.79 3.11
C ASP A 539 -7.51 -20.67 4.17
N GLU A 540 -7.45 -21.05 5.45
CA GLU A 540 -7.44 -20.14 6.60
C GLU A 540 -6.02 -19.61 6.92
N GLY A 541 -4.97 -20.16 6.30
CA GLY A 541 -3.60 -19.70 6.50
C GLY A 541 -2.53 -20.79 6.54
N LEU A 542 -1.39 -20.45 7.16
CA LEU A 542 -0.18 -21.27 7.25
C LEU A 542 0.09 -21.69 8.70
N GLU A 543 0.17 -23.00 8.95
CA GLU A 543 0.57 -23.56 10.24
C GLU A 543 1.97 -24.19 10.14
N PHE A 544 2.83 -23.87 11.10
CA PHE A 544 4.09 -24.57 11.34
C PHE A 544 3.95 -25.44 12.60
N ILE A 545 4.48 -26.66 12.54
CA ILE A 545 4.39 -27.63 13.62
C ILE A 545 5.79 -28.10 14.00
N ASN A 546 6.11 -27.97 15.29
CA ASN A 546 7.28 -28.63 15.89
C ASN A 546 6.82 -29.91 16.59
N LEU A 547 7.26 -31.05 16.09
CA LEU A 547 6.82 -32.36 16.55
C LEU A 547 8.01 -33.18 17.04
N TYR A 548 7.85 -33.82 18.21
CA TYR A 548 8.69 -34.95 18.60
C TYR A 548 7.86 -36.22 18.51
N ALA A 549 7.91 -36.87 17.35
CA ALA A 549 7.04 -37.97 16.98
C ALA A 549 7.15 -39.17 17.93
N GLN A 550 6.00 -39.82 18.16
CA GLN A 550 5.99 -41.13 18.78
C GLN A 550 6.56 -42.17 17.81
N PRO A 551 7.21 -43.24 18.31
CA PRO A 551 7.57 -44.37 17.48
C PRO A 551 6.31 -44.90 16.79
N GLY A 552 6.30 -44.90 15.46
CA GLY A 552 5.13 -45.24 14.66
C GLY A 552 4.65 -44.12 13.74
N ASP A 553 5.02 -42.87 13.99
CA ASP A 553 4.68 -41.71 13.14
C ASP A 553 5.88 -41.45 12.20
N LEU A 554 5.78 -41.97 10.97
CA LEU A 554 6.84 -41.95 9.96
C LEU A 554 6.75 -40.72 9.05
N ASP A 555 5.56 -40.20 8.79
CA ASP A 555 5.38 -39.04 7.91
C ASP A 555 5.27 -37.71 8.67
N GLY A 556 5.23 -37.71 10.00
CA GLY A 556 5.32 -36.51 10.82
C GLY A 556 4.05 -35.67 10.81
N ASP A 557 2.90 -36.28 10.53
CA ASP A 557 1.59 -35.63 10.46
C ASP A 557 0.85 -35.56 11.81
N VAL A 558 1.51 -36.02 12.89
CA VAL A 558 1.05 -36.02 14.28
C VAL A 558 0.09 -37.16 14.60
N ASP A 559 -0.15 -38.10 13.68
CA ASP A 559 -0.88 -39.31 13.98
C ASP A 559 -0.10 -40.59 13.63
N ILE A 560 -0.70 -41.73 13.97
CA ILE A 560 -0.12 -43.06 13.71
C ILE A 560 -1.23 -43.91 13.13
N ASP A 561 -1.20 -44.05 11.81
CA ASP A 561 -2.27 -44.65 11.05
C ASP A 561 -1.80 -45.71 10.04
N LEU A 562 -2.67 -46.06 9.07
CA LEU A 562 -2.34 -47.09 8.10
C LEU A 562 -1.27 -46.64 7.09
N SER A 563 -1.14 -45.34 6.84
CA SER A 563 -0.12 -44.75 5.97
C SER A 563 1.27 -45.07 6.53
N ASP A 564 1.47 -44.82 7.83
CA ASP A 564 2.69 -45.19 8.54
C ASP A 564 2.95 -46.70 8.51
N PHE A 565 1.93 -47.49 8.82
CA PHE A 565 2.04 -48.94 8.82
C PHE A 565 2.46 -49.48 7.45
N ASN A 566 1.91 -48.93 6.36
CA ASN A 566 2.26 -49.34 5.02
C ASN A 566 3.72 -49.03 4.69
N VAL A 567 4.27 -47.91 5.16
CA VAL A 567 5.69 -47.58 4.99
C VAL A 567 6.57 -48.55 5.77
N LEU A 568 6.28 -48.79 7.05
CA LEU A 568 7.04 -49.75 7.87
C LEU A 568 6.97 -51.16 7.27
N ALA A 569 5.79 -51.61 6.84
CA ALA A 569 5.60 -52.93 6.25
C ALA A 569 6.35 -53.07 4.91
N ALA A 570 6.43 -52.01 4.11
CA ALA A 570 7.15 -52.00 2.84
C ALA A 570 8.67 -52.12 3.02
N HIS A 571 9.20 -51.64 4.14
CA HIS A 571 10.63 -51.65 4.44
C HIS A 571 11.02 -52.74 5.46
N PHE A 572 10.16 -53.72 5.72
CA PHE A 572 10.43 -54.78 6.70
C PHE A 572 11.68 -55.60 6.34
N ASP A 573 12.78 -55.35 7.05
CA ASP A 573 14.08 -55.99 6.86
C ASP A 573 14.70 -56.42 8.21
N PRO A 574 14.25 -57.55 8.79
CA PRO A 574 14.69 -57.98 10.11
C PRO A 574 16.13 -58.51 10.14
N PHE A 575 16.76 -58.68 8.98
CA PHE A 575 18.12 -59.20 8.85
C PHE A 575 19.13 -58.14 8.41
N ASN A 576 18.68 -56.89 8.16
CA ASN A 576 19.49 -55.78 7.68
C ASN A 576 20.27 -56.14 6.40
N LEU A 577 19.55 -56.67 5.42
CA LEU A 577 20.06 -56.98 4.09
C LEU A 577 20.15 -55.73 3.20
N ASP A 578 19.32 -54.71 3.44
CA ASP A 578 19.19 -53.47 2.67
C ASP A 578 19.55 -52.21 3.52
N PHE A 579 20.75 -52.22 4.10
CA PHE A 579 21.28 -51.15 4.97
C PHE A 579 21.74 -49.87 4.22
N PRO A 580 21.76 -48.69 4.85
CA PRO A 580 21.32 -48.38 6.23
C PRO A 580 19.84 -47.95 6.31
N HIS A 581 19.19 -48.32 7.42
CA HIS A 581 17.83 -47.91 7.74
C HIS A 581 17.75 -46.67 8.63
N ASN A 582 16.62 -45.99 8.56
CA ASN A 582 16.36 -44.79 9.35
C ASN A 582 14.90 -44.69 9.80
N TRP A 583 14.58 -43.62 10.55
CA TRP A 583 13.24 -43.38 11.10
C TRP A 583 12.15 -43.39 10.03
N LEU A 584 12.38 -42.77 8.86
CA LEU A 584 11.41 -42.67 7.76
C LEU A 584 11.13 -44.02 7.09
N GLU A 585 11.92 -45.05 7.40
CA GLU A 585 11.70 -46.42 6.94
C GLU A 585 11.14 -47.31 8.05
N GLY A 586 11.11 -46.82 9.30
CA GLY A 586 10.53 -47.52 10.45
C GLY A 586 11.53 -48.12 11.43
N ASP A 587 12.82 -47.73 11.41
CA ASP A 587 13.79 -48.09 12.45
C ASP A 587 13.67 -47.12 13.65
N PHE A 588 12.90 -47.51 14.67
CA PHE A 588 12.55 -46.64 15.80
C PHE A 588 13.49 -46.77 17.00
N ASP A 589 14.19 -47.89 17.14
CA ASP A 589 15.21 -48.10 18.18
C ASP A 589 16.65 -47.82 17.72
N GLY A 590 16.84 -47.58 16.42
CA GLY A 590 18.12 -47.21 15.82
C GLY A 590 19.08 -48.38 15.69
N ASP A 591 18.60 -49.62 15.76
CA ASP A 591 19.42 -50.83 15.63
C ASP A 591 19.70 -51.22 14.17
N GLN A 592 19.20 -50.43 13.21
CA GLN A 592 19.36 -50.60 11.77
C GLN A 592 18.63 -51.83 11.22
N LYS A 593 17.58 -52.33 11.88
CA LYS A 593 16.72 -53.40 11.36
C LYS A 593 15.26 -53.03 11.55
N ILE A 594 14.49 -53.07 10.48
CA ILE A 594 13.05 -52.88 10.58
C ILE A 594 12.40 -54.23 10.87
N ASN A 595 12.05 -54.46 12.14
CA ASN A 595 11.66 -55.76 12.63
C ASN A 595 10.43 -55.74 13.55
N LEU A 596 10.14 -56.86 14.21
CA LEU A 596 8.99 -56.97 15.12
C LEU A 596 9.08 -56.02 16.31
N THR A 597 10.28 -55.58 16.69
CA THR A 597 10.49 -54.59 17.75
C THR A 597 9.91 -53.24 17.34
N ASP A 598 10.22 -52.77 16.12
CA ASP A 598 9.67 -51.54 15.54
C ASP A 598 8.17 -51.61 15.33
N PHE A 599 7.70 -52.75 14.81
CA PHE A 599 6.27 -52.99 14.69
C PHE A 599 5.57 -52.90 16.06
N ASN A 600 6.16 -53.47 17.12
CA ASN A 600 5.58 -53.38 18.47
C ASN A 600 5.61 -51.95 19.02
N PHE A 601 6.60 -51.14 18.66
CA PHE A 601 6.62 -49.70 18.99
C PHE A 601 5.46 -48.96 18.31
N MET A 602 5.27 -49.15 17.01
CA MET A 602 4.14 -48.57 16.27
C MET A 602 2.81 -49.05 16.83
N ALA A 603 2.63 -50.37 16.99
CA ALA A 603 1.37 -50.95 17.46
C ALA A 603 0.96 -50.49 18.87
N ALA A 604 1.93 -50.17 19.73
CA ALA A 604 1.66 -49.63 21.06
C ALA A 604 1.10 -48.20 21.04
N ASN A 605 1.38 -47.45 19.97
CA ASN A 605 1.00 -46.05 19.82
C ASN A 605 -0.08 -45.84 18.74
N PHE A 606 -0.41 -46.90 17.98
CA PHE A 606 -1.37 -46.87 16.89
C PHE A 606 -2.74 -46.38 17.34
N SER A 607 -3.29 -45.42 16.61
CA SER A 607 -4.58 -44.79 16.91
C SER A 607 -5.50 -44.90 15.69
N LEU A 608 -6.62 -45.60 15.83
CA LEU A 608 -7.62 -45.73 14.77
C LEU A 608 -8.42 -44.43 14.49
N GLY A 609 -8.12 -43.33 15.18
CA GLY A 609 -8.92 -42.10 15.20
C GLY A 609 -8.98 -41.34 13.88
N SER A 610 -7.98 -41.51 13.01
CA SER A 610 -7.83 -40.75 11.75
C SER A 610 -8.59 -41.36 10.57
N TYR A 611 -9.15 -42.57 10.74
CA TYR A 611 -10.11 -43.13 9.79
C TYR A 611 -11.46 -42.42 9.91
N ASN A 612 -11.61 -41.28 9.22
CA ASN A 612 -12.91 -40.83 8.75
C ASN A 612 -13.42 -41.80 7.66
N LEU A 613 -13.85 -42.99 8.07
CA LEU A 613 -14.81 -43.76 7.28
C LEU A 613 -16.12 -42.98 7.36
N GLY A 614 -16.40 -42.14 6.37
CA GLY A 614 -17.64 -41.38 6.29
C GLY A 614 -18.86 -42.26 6.59
N GLY A 615 -19.41 -42.15 7.81
CA GLY A 615 -20.44 -43.05 8.29
C GLY A 615 -20.53 -43.11 9.82
N SER A 616 -21.41 -42.27 10.37
CA SER A 616 -22.01 -42.33 11.71
C SER A 616 -21.73 -43.60 12.54
N SER A 617 -21.12 -43.39 13.72
CA SER A 617 -21.31 -44.14 14.98
C SER A 617 -21.77 -45.61 14.84
N LEU A 618 -20.80 -46.53 14.83
CA LEU A 618 -21.00 -47.89 15.34
C LEU A 618 -19.76 -48.32 16.14
N LEU A 619 -19.59 -47.73 17.32
CA LEU A 619 -18.94 -48.44 18.43
C LEU A 619 -19.86 -49.61 18.83
N SER A 620 -19.89 -50.68 18.03
CA SER A 620 -20.26 -51.99 18.56
C SER A 620 -19.00 -52.55 19.20
N THR A 621 -18.99 -52.55 20.53
CA THR A 621 -18.05 -53.34 21.33
C THR A 621 -17.89 -54.71 20.69
N VAL A 622 -16.69 -55.00 20.16
CA VAL A 622 -16.27 -56.39 19.94
C VAL A 622 -16.28 -57.03 21.32
N PRO A 623 -17.13 -58.03 21.60
CA PRO A 623 -17.12 -58.67 22.91
C PRO A 623 -15.78 -59.39 23.05
N GLU A 624 -14.96 -58.98 24.01
CA GLU A 624 -13.81 -59.78 24.39
C GLU A 624 -14.30 -61.16 24.86
N PRO A 625 -13.59 -62.25 24.53
CA PRO A 625 -13.96 -63.56 25.04
C PRO A 625 -13.81 -63.54 26.56
N ASN A 626 -14.94 -63.53 27.27
CA ASN A 626 -15.04 -63.53 28.73
C ASN A 626 -14.00 -64.45 29.39
N SER A 627 -12.89 -63.88 29.83
CA SER A 627 -11.83 -64.55 30.61
C SER A 627 -12.33 -65.03 31.98
N ALA A 628 -13.54 -64.65 32.38
CA ALA A 628 -14.27 -65.18 33.53
C ALA A 628 -14.78 -66.63 33.37
N LEU A 629 -14.98 -67.12 32.14
CA LEU A 629 -15.33 -68.54 31.91
C LEU A 629 -14.10 -69.46 31.96
N SER A 630 -12.90 -68.97 31.64
CA SER A 630 -11.66 -69.77 31.66
C SER A 630 -11.15 -70.05 33.08
N CYS A 631 -11.38 -69.14 34.04
CA CYS A 631 -11.05 -69.38 35.46
C CYS A 631 -12.09 -70.26 36.19
N ALA A 632 -13.36 -70.24 35.78
CA ALA A 632 -14.40 -71.08 36.37
C ALA A 632 -14.32 -72.55 35.87
N VAL A 633 -13.88 -72.78 34.62
CA VAL A 633 -13.69 -74.13 34.07
C VAL A 633 -12.46 -74.83 34.65
N LEU A 634 -11.39 -74.10 35.01
CA LEU A 634 -10.21 -74.70 35.66
C LEU A 634 -10.48 -75.12 37.11
N ILE A 635 -11.31 -74.38 37.87
CA ILE A 635 -11.70 -74.74 39.24
C ILE A 635 -12.72 -75.90 39.24
N ALA A 636 -13.65 -75.93 38.27
CA ALA A 636 -14.57 -77.06 38.10
C ALA A 636 -13.84 -78.36 37.68
N CYS A 637 -12.83 -78.29 36.81
CA CYS A 637 -12.02 -79.45 36.40
C CYS A 637 -11.16 -80.04 37.54
N LEU A 638 -10.71 -79.24 38.50
CA LEU A 638 -9.96 -79.72 39.68
C LEU A 638 -10.85 -80.36 40.76
N THR A 639 -12.15 -80.06 40.79
CA THR A 639 -13.11 -80.71 41.71
C THR A 639 -13.75 -81.98 41.14
N LEU A 640 -13.83 -82.12 39.80
CA LEU A 640 -14.39 -83.31 39.14
C LEU A 640 -13.38 -84.47 38.98
N LEU A 641 -12.08 -84.23 39.15
CA LEU A 641 -11.06 -85.30 39.18
C LEU A 641 -10.91 -86.00 40.54
N ARG A 642 -11.66 -85.57 41.58
CA ARG A 642 -11.63 -86.21 42.91
C ARG A 642 -12.76 -87.20 43.18
N ASN A 643 -13.78 -87.33 42.31
CA ASN A 643 -15.01 -88.04 42.65
C ASN A 643 -15.52 -89.09 41.63
N ALA A 644 -14.68 -89.58 40.72
CA ALA A 644 -15.05 -90.69 39.82
C ALA A 644 -14.11 -91.89 39.96
N GLY A 645 -14.31 -92.67 41.02
CA GLY A 645 -13.91 -94.06 41.12
C GLY A 645 -15.14 -94.95 41.32
N CYS A 646 -15.42 -95.80 40.33
CA CYS A 646 -16.27 -97.02 40.35
C CYS A 646 -17.82 -96.88 40.37
N ARG A 647 -18.50 -97.20 39.24
CA ARG A 647 -19.28 -98.46 39.01
C ARG A 647 -20.15 -98.45 37.73
N GLU A 648 -20.43 -99.67 37.27
CA GLU A 648 -20.99 -100.22 36.02
C GLU A 648 -22.44 -99.85 35.57
N PRO A 649 -22.87 -100.28 34.35
CA PRO A 649 -23.96 -99.67 33.57
C PRO A 649 -25.30 -100.45 33.56
N SER A 650 -26.39 -99.81 33.12
CA SER A 650 -27.47 -100.39 32.30
C SER A 650 -28.51 -99.32 31.90
N GLY A 651 -28.90 -99.28 30.61
CA GLY A 651 -29.89 -98.35 30.03
C GLY A 651 -31.35 -98.82 30.20
N PRO A 652 -32.25 -98.68 29.20
CA PRO A 652 -32.36 -97.67 28.15
C PRO A 652 -33.82 -97.16 27.95
N GLY A 653 -33.98 -96.16 27.08
CA GLY A 653 -35.23 -95.90 26.33
C GLY A 653 -35.98 -94.63 26.76
N ARG A 654 -36.74 -93.97 25.90
CA ARG A 654 -37.10 -94.15 24.50
C ARG A 654 -37.86 -92.87 24.09
N HIS A 655 -37.66 -92.47 22.83
CA HIS A 655 -38.63 -91.83 21.92
C HIS A 655 -39.22 -90.43 22.16
N HIS A 656 -39.07 -89.62 21.09
CA HIS A 656 -40.09 -88.81 20.40
C HIS A 656 -40.67 -87.59 21.13
N CYS A 657 -41.09 -86.50 20.50
CA CYS A 657 -41.00 -85.92 19.17
C CYS A 657 -41.69 -84.55 19.30
N ARG A 658 -41.22 -83.56 18.52
CA ARG A 658 -41.99 -82.48 17.88
C ARG A 658 -42.73 -81.39 18.69
N ASN A 659 -42.45 -80.18 18.20
CA ASN A 659 -43.32 -79.02 17.96
C ASN A 659 -43.86 -78.31 19.22
N SER A 660 -43.85 -76.98 19.27
CA SER A 660 -44.14 -76.02 18.19
C SER A 660 -43.35 -74.73 18.40
#